data_AF-A0A8H5LYW2-F1
#
_entry.id   AF-A0A8H5LYW2-F1
#
_cell.length_a   1.000
_cell.length_b   1.000
_cell.length_c   1.000
_cell.angle_alpha   90.00
_cell.angle_beta   90.00
_cell.angle_gamma   90.00
#
_symmetry.space_group_name_H-M   'P 1'
#
loop_
_entity.id
_entity.type
_entity.pdbx_description
1 polymer ?
#
loop_
_entity_poly.entity_id
_entity_poly.type
_entity_poly.pdbx_seq_one_letter_code
_entity_poly.pdbx_strand_id
1 'polypeptide(L)'
;MLYSDSVLDLYKLYPGDPALHDYLKYAIQDGMIPVPVFVPTFLQATRSPELHNAATLDMLCRIALDEYYATGRGSSGSIVAYGESPSVILELVQDAMALFRTAHSLPSSHFHQLITSSAELLLILLPCVPDMSHISTAQAMIYFAYVSDIMQNFQLTAELKQALENFALTLSITIGDDAKVAREAQMMQSMQLAFGKGDMVGSSSDTDVITLSLVLNHIMLSRASMTGAGTIYPVALLVATFRWSAWTPTVFYTQLLLAVLMCLSQSLPSSSVLWKAFVIGRLPRILLAFEKSVAAENTISETDWRPAMQAAVTSLLRRNDLLSMSQPILRCLLMELWANGLIDQRSALNIDSGISNDTSYSLKTEAQSCGQTLEIFIEFKLSPDNGEDTNVFLDRIWRDPASHATFSNIIYQHFVSATKQLDIDSLSQISHITKLLYSHDRSLDVLTLHLKIPDLISQVLLFLELYDCETVGDPQTAVSYLGNVILFLQVAVVRYNVQDNNLAVEDRKLSAKFLKTTSAVLALESLPQEDLTAFKTWFKTLFDSSSEGIEDTILRSTPPKSLLRIAASLFVHAIRMKMESKIDQEIFNNGVSYFNDSLLNWTLVGVVKSLIQEIHRKQFDTSTHVEVLQTLLLSPSCPRPVLSLCGQQIMALLVDKDGKASIPPEKVNKEELQQVVTNAIGIREAAFANVILVLNYVRSSESFHKCKSLGFLARTSSTKSFDMLYPWLEWANVPLSTWIIV
;
A
#
# COMPACT_ATOMS: atom_id res chain seq x y z
N MET A 1 30.00 30.33 -19.86
CA MET A 1 30.21 29.39 -18.74
C MET A 1 29.32 29.72 -17.55
N LEU A 2 29.43 30.89 -16.90
CA LEU A 2 28.68 31.24 -15.67
C LEU A 2 27.15 31.03 -15.68
N TYR A 3 26.45 31.17 -16.80
CA TYR A 3 24.98 31.03 -16.84
C TYR A 3 24.49 29.57 -16.95
N SER A 4 25.26 28.66 -17.55
CA SER A 4 24.83 27.25 -17.73
C SER A 4 25.02 26.45 -16.44
N ASP A 5 26.16 26.66 -15.75
CA ASP A 5 26.49 25.96 -14.50
C ASP A 5 25.44 26.25 -13.41
N SER A 6 25.02 27.51 -13.28
CA SER A 6 24.03 27.91 -12.27
C SER A 6 22.65 27.27 -12.49
N VAL A 7 22.24 27.01 -13.73
CA VAL A 7 20.95 26.37 -14.02
C VAL A 7 21.05 24.84 -13.89
N LEU A 8 22.19 24.24 -14.26
CA LEU A 8 22.46 22.83 -14.01
C LEU A 8 22.52 22.52 -12.51
N ASP A 9 23.00 23.45 -11.68
CA ASP A 9 22.95 23.35 -10.22
C ASP A 9 21.51 23.39 -9.69
N LEU A 10 20.60 24.16 -10.30
CA LEU A 10 19.18 24.18 -9.90
C LEU A 10 18.47 22.84 -10.18
N TYR A 11 18.87 22.10 -11.20
CA TYR A 11 18.33 20.76 -11.47
C TYR A 11 18.63 19.74 -10.36
N LYS A 12 19.65 19.98 -9.53
CA LYS A 12 19.92 19.16 -8.34
C LYS A 12 18.84 19.32 -7.28
N LEU A 13 18.25 20.52 -7.19
CA LEU A 13 17.17 20.86 -6.24
C LEU A 13 15.78 20.59 -6.83
N TYR A 14 15.63 20.70 -8.16
CA TYR A 14 14.37 20.56 -8.88
C TYR A 14 14.52 19.61 -10.10
N PRO A 15 14.67 18.29 -9.86
CA PRO A 15 14.89 17.32 -10.93
C PRO A 15 13.65 17.19 -11.82
N GLY A 16 13.86 17.24 -13.15
CA GLY A 16 12.81 17.07 -14.15
C GLY A 16 11.84 18.25 -14.27
N ASP A 17 12.21 19.42 -13.75
CA ASP A 17 11.36 20.62 -13.82
C ASP A 17 11.24 21.14 -15.27
N PRO A 18 10.01 21.24 -15.81
CA PRO A 18 9.79 21.68 -17.19
C PRO A 18 10.04 23.17 -17.40
N ALA A 19 9.92 24.02 -16.38
CA ALA A 19 10.18 25.45 -16.51
C ALA A 19 11.69 25.73 -16.63
N LEU A 20 12.53 25.00 -15.90
CA LEU A 20 13.98 25.02 -16.10
C LEU A 20 14.37 24.52 -17.50
N HIS A 21 13.66 23.51 -18.00
CA HIS A 21 13.89 22.96 -19.34
C HIS A 21 13.56 23.99 -20.42
N ASP A 22 12.38 24.60 -20.33
CA ASP A 22 11.94 25.64 -21.26
C ASP A 22 12.86 26.86 -21.22
N TYR A 23 13.37 27.23 -20.04
CA TYR A 23 14.35 28.31 -19.88
C TYR A 23 15.67 28.00 -20.60
N LEU A 24 16.26 26.82 -20.38
CA LEU A 24 17.51 26.44 -21.05
C LEU A 24 17.32 26.32 -22.56
N LYS A 25 16.20 25.72 -22.99
CA LYS A 25 15.84 25.60 -24.40
C LYS A 25 15.74 26.97 -25.06
N TYR A 26 15.05 27.91 -24.42
CA TYR A 26 14.94 29.28 -24.90
C TYR A 26 16.30 30.00 -24.93
N ALA A 27 17.11 29.86 -23.88
CA ALA A 27 18.43 30.49 -23.82
C ALA A 27 19.40 30.00 -24.92
N ILE A 28 19.29 28.73 -25.31
CA ILE A 28 20.06 28.16 -26.41
C ILE A 28 19.53 28.64 -27.77
N GLN A 29 18.20 28.64 -27.95
CA GLN A 29 17.54 29.10 -29.19
C GLN A 29 17.74 30.60 -29.45
N ASP A 30 17.76 31.42 -28.40
CA ASP A 30 18.04 32.87 -28.48
C ASP A 30 19.55 33.17 -28.64
N GLY A 31 20.39 32.13 -28.64
CA GLY A 31 21.84 32.26 -28.81
C GLY A 31 22.59 32.78 -27.58
N MET A 32 21.92 32.89 -26.42
CA MET A 32 22.56 33.28 -25.16
C MET A 32 23.55 32.22 -24.67
N ILE A 33 23.28 30.94 -24.95
CA ILE A 33 24.17 29.81 -24.64
C ILE A 33 24.46 29.03 -25.93
N PRO A 34 25.69 29.09 -26.48
CA PRO A 34 26.05 28.29 -27.64
C PRO A 34 26.01 26.79 -27.34
N VAL A 35 25.48 25.97 -28.26
CA VAL A 35 25.47 24.49 -28.15
C VAL A 35 26.85 23.90 -27.86
N PRO A 36 27.95 24.37 -28.50
CA PRO A 36 29.30 23.89 -28.20
C PRO A 36 29.82 24.21 -26.79
N VAL A 37 29.15 25.10 -26.07
CA VAL A 37 29.41 25.36 -24.64
C VAL A 37 28.48 24.51 -23.78
N PHE A 38 27.20 24.42 -24.15
CA PHE A 38 26.21 23.66 -23.40
C PHE A 38 26.56 22.16 -23.30
N VAL A 39 26.87 21.49 -24.42
CA VAL A 39 27.05 20.04 -24.46
C VAL A 39 28.22 19.56 -23.59
N PRO A 40 29.43 20.16 -23.66
CA PRO A 40 30.52 19.82 -22.74
C PRO A 40 30.19 20.11 -21.27
N THR A 41 29.57 21.27 -20.98
CA THR A 41 29.20 21.65 -19.62
C THR A 41 28.18 20.68 -19.01
N PHE A 42 27.17 20.29 -19.78
CA PHE A 42 26.18 19.28 -19.38
C PHE A 42 26.83 17.92 -19.14
N LEU A 43 27.61 17.41 -20.10
CA LEU A 43 28.25 16.09 -20.00
C LEU A 43 29.21 16.03 -18.79
N GLN A 44 29.96 17.10 -18.53
CA GLN A 44 30.77 17.21 -17.33
C GLN A 44 29.93 17.20 -16.04
N ALA A 45 28.78 17.91 -16.03
CA ALA A 45 27.87 17.92 -14.89
C ALA A 45 27.26 16.54 -14.59
N THR A 46 27.07 15.68 -15.60
CA THR A 46 26.59 14.30 -15.40
C THR A 46 27.56 13.41 -14.63
N ARG A 47 28.82 13.84 -14.41
CA ARG A 47 29.74 13.13 -13.51
C ARG A 47 29.30 13.20 -12.04
N SER A 48 28.47 14.18 -11.67
CA SER A 48 27.92 14.27 -10.31
C SER A 48 26.66 13.39 -10.17
N PRO A 49 26.60 12.51 -9.16
CA PRO A 49 25.42 11.66 -8.92
C PRO A 49 24.17 12.46 -8.52
N GLU A 50 24.33 13.71 -8.07
CA GLU A 50 23.22 14.60 -7.70
C GLU A 50 22.34 14.96 -8.91
N LEU A 51 22.86 14.84 -10.14
CA LEU A 51 22.13 15.09 -11.38
C LEU A 51 21.55 13.81 -12.00
N HIS A 52 21.72 12.63 -11.37
CA HIS A 52 21.34 11.31 -11.91
C HIS A 52 19.84 11.03 -11.76
N ASN A 53 19.04 11.86 -12.41
CA ASN A 53 17.60 11.65 -12.56
C ASN A 53 17.29 11.43 -14.05
N ALA A 54 16.58 10.35 -14.37
CA ALA A 54 16.35 9.93 -15.76
C ALA A 54 15.61 11.00 -16.60
N ALA A 55 14.65 11.70 -16.00
CA ALA A 55 13.92 12.77 -16.69
C ALA A 55 14.80 13.99 -16.96
N THR A 56 15.60 14.39 -15.96
CA THR A 56 16.53 15.53 -16.08
C THR A 56 17.56 15.28 -17.17
N LEU A 57 18.23 14.12 -17.13
CA LEU A 57 19.26 13.78 -18.10
C LEU A 57 18.70 13.64 -19.51
N ASP A 58 17.49 13.08 -19.65
CA ASP A 58 16.83 12.96 -20.96
C ASP A 58 16.42 14.31 -21.52
N MET A 59 15.84 15.19 -20.69
CA MET A 59 15.52 16.56 -21.05
C MET A 59 16.75 17.34 -21.53
N LEU A 60 17.89 17.19 -20.84
CA LEU A 60 19.15 17.83 -21.23
C LEU A 60 19.72 17.25 -22.53
N CYS A 61 19.67 15.93 -22.72
CA CYS A 61 20.03 15.30 -23.99
C CYS A 61 19.13 15.80 -25.13
N ARG A 62 17.83 15.90 -24.90
CA ARG A 62 16.84 16.38 -25.88
C ARG A 62 17.08 17.83 -26.28
N ILE A 63 17.47 18.70 -25.35
CA ILE A 63 17.87 20.08 -25.69
C ILE A 63 19.03 20.08 -26.69
N ALA A 64 20.07 19.26 -26.44
CA ALA A 64 21.22 19.17 -27.34
C ALA A 64 20.85 18.58 -28.72
N LEU A 65 20.04 17.52 -28.73
CA LEU A 65 19.60 16.83 -29.96
C LEU A 65 18.64 17.69 -30.79
N ASP A 66 17.63 18.30 -30.17
CA ASP A 66 16.64 19.15 -30.83
C ASP A 66 17.32 20.31 -31.55
N GLU A 67 18.29 20.97 -30.91
CA GLU A 67 19.02 22.08 -31.50
C GLU A 67 19.96 21.63 -32.64
N TYR A 68 20.59 20.47 -32.49
CA TYR A 68 21.39 19.88 -33.56
C TYR A 68 20.56 19.55 -34.80
N TYR A 69 19.37 18.97 -34.63
CA TYR A 69 18.49 18.67 -35.76
C TYR A 69 17.81 19.93 -36.33
N ALA A 70 17.48 20.92 -35.50
CA ALA A 70 16.86 22.18 -35.94
C ALA A 70 17.80 23.02 -36.82
N THR A 71 19.11 22.99 -36.56
CA THR A 71 20.10 23.75 -37.32
C THR A 71 20.39 23.17 -38.71
N GLY A 72 20.01 21.92 -38.99
CA GLY A 72 20.01 21.30 -40.33
C GLY A 72 21.37 21.27 -41.05
N ARG A 73 22.47 21.60 -40.36
CA ARG A 73 23.82 21.67 -40.91
C ARG A 73 24.49 20.32 -40.74
N GLY A 74 24.55 19.56 -41.84
CA GLY A 74 25.43 18.41 -41.93
C GLY A 74 26.90 18.83 -41.77
N SER A 75 27.66 18.01 -41.04
CA SER A 75 29.07 18.14 -40.65
C SER A 75 29.32 18.78 -39.27
N SER A 76 30.22 18.15 -38.53
CA SER A 76 30.64 18.21 -37.11
C SER A 76 30.76 19.58 -36.41
N GLY A 77 30.52 20.70 -37.09
CA GLY A 77 30.75 22.06 -36.59
C GLY A 77 29.61 22.69 -35.78
N SER A 78 28.58 21.92 -35.36
CA SER A 78 27.44 22.46 -34.60
C SER A 78 27.41 22.05 -33.12
N ILE A 79 27.90 20.85 -32.76
CA ILE A 79 27.95 20.36 -31.37
C ILE A 79 29.31 20.60 -30.72
N VAL A 80 30.38 20.55 -31.50
CA VAL A 80 31.75 20.79 -31.03
C VAL A 80 32.25 22.10 -31.66
N ALA A 81 32.98 22.91 -30.90
CA ALA A 81 33.50 24.17 -31.39
C ALA A 81 34.56 23.95 -32.48
N TYR A 82 34.60 24.84 -33.48
CA TYR A 82 35.53 24.72 -34.59
C TYR A 82 36.97 24.96 -34.12
N GLY A 83 37.85 23.95 -34.26
CA GLY A 83 39.25 24.02 -33.86
C GLY A 83 39.58 23.47 -32.47
N GLU A 84 38.67 22.74 -31.83
CA GLU A 84 38.95 22.03 -30.57
C GLU A 84 40.05 20.96 -30.73
N SER A 85 40.82 20.75 -29.66
CA SER A 85 41.89 19.75 -29.67
C SER A 85 41.32 18.32 -29.70
N PRO A 86 41.96 17.36 -30.39
CA PRO A 86 41.51 15.96 -30.42
C PRO A 86 41.29 15.35 -29.03
N SER A 87 42.11 15.74 -28.05
CA SER A 87 41.98 15.33 -26.64
C SER A 87 40.67 15.78 -26.00
N VAL A 88 40.22 17.00 -26.25
CA VAL A 88 38.97 17.53 -25.67
C VAL A 88 37.76 16.81 -26.26
N ILE A 89 37.80 16.49 -27.56
CA ILE A 89 36.73 15.75 -28.24
C ILE A 89 36.65 14.31 -27.71
N LEU A 90 37.80 13.68 -27.44
CA LEU A 90 37.85 12.34 -26.84
C LEU A 90 37.32 12.30 -25.41
N GLU A 91 37.65 13.31 -24.60
CA GLU A 91 37.07 13.48 -23.26
C GLU A 91 35.55 13.64 -23.35
N LEU A 92 35.05 14.41 -24.32
CA LEU A 92 33.62 14.58 -24.54
C LEU A 92 32.92 13.27 -24.94
N VAL A 93 33.53 12.47 -25.82
CA VAL A 93 33.05 11.13 -26.18
C VAL A 93 33.08 10.18 -24.98
N GLN A 94 34.10 10.28 -24.13
CA GLN A 94 34.19 9.51 -22.88
C GLN A 94 33.07 9.87 -21.92
N ASP A 95 32.75 11.15 -21.76
CA ASP A 95 31.66 11.60 -20.90
C ASP A 95 30.29 11.17 -21.46
N ALA A 96 30.11 11.20 -22.78
CA ALA A 96 28.90 10.66 -23.41
C ALA A 96 28.77 9.14 -23.23
N MET A 97 29.87 8.39 -23.33
CA MET A 97 29.90 6.95 -23.01
C MET A 97 29.61 6.69 -21.53
N ALA A 98 30.10 7.53 -20.62
CA ALA A 98 29.80 7.44 -19.19
C ALA A 98 28.31 7.72 -18.91
N LEU A 99 27.74 8.75 -19.53
CA LEU A 99 26.31 9.05 -19.48
C LEU A 99 25.47 7.89 -20.01
N PHE A 100 25.87 7.25 -21.12
CA PHE A 100 25.18 6.07 -21.66
C PHE A 100 25.18 4.90 -20.65
N ARG A 101 26.29 4.66 -19.96
CA ARG A 101 26.35 3.66 -18.87
C ARG A 101 25.44 4.04 -17.71
N THR A 102 25.46 5.32 -17.29
CA THR A 102 24.57 5.83 -16.24
C THR A 102 23.10 5.67 -16.65
N ALA A 103 22.75 5.92 -17.91
CA ALA A 103 21.41 5.72 -18.44
C ALA A 103 20.93 4.26 -18.28
N HIS A 104 21.80 3.29 -18.49
CA HIS A 104 21.50 1.87 -18.28
C HIS A 104 21.44 1.45 -16.80
N SER A 105 22.04 2.22 -15.89
CA SER A 105 21.96 1.97 -14.44
C SER A 105 20.75 2.64 -13.77
N LEU A 106 20.13 3.62 -14.44
CA LEU A 106 18.97 4.34 -13.94
C LEU A 106 17.65 3.63 -14.32
N PRO A 107 16.60 3.77 -13.50
CA PRO A 107 15.29 3.19 -13.82
C PRO A 107 14.75 3.76 -15.14
N SER A 108 14.35 2.88 -16.05
CA SER A 108 13.82 3.23 -17.36
C SER A 108 12.50 4.00 -17.24
N SER A 109 12.39 5.17 -17.88
CA SER A 109 11.17 5.97 -17.95
C SER A 109 10.47 5.79 -19.30
N HIS A 110 9.14 5.63 -19.31
CA HIS A 110 8.35 5.56 -20.55
C HIS A 110 8.18 6.93 -21.24
N PHE A 111 8.32 8.02 -20.50
CA PHE A 111 8.23 9.39 -21.03
C PHE A 111 9.58 9.93 -21.48
N HIS A 112 10.65 9.47 -20.83
CA HIS A 112 12.01 9.95 -21.05
C HIS A 112 12.88 8.80 -21.53
N GLN A 113 13.19 8.81 -22.82
CA GLN A 113 13.94 7.74 -23.48
C GLN A 113 15.45 7.97 -23.33
N LEU A 114 15.94 8.09 -22.09
CA LEU A 114 17.32 8.47 -21.82
C LEU A 114 18.35 7.55 -22.51
N ILE A 115 18.10 6.24 -22.54
CA ILE A 115 18.99 5.29 -23.23
C ILE A 115 19.07 5.61 -24.73
N THR A 116 17.93 5.91 -25.36
CA THR A 116 17.86 6.33 -26.77
C THR A 116 18.52 7.69 -26.96
N SER A 117 18.19 8.69 -26.14
CA SER A 117 18.72 10.05 -26.25
C SER A 117 20.24 10.11 -26.02
N SER A 118 20.77 9.33 -25.08
CA SER A 118 22.22 9.22 -24.84
C SER A 118 22.94 8.42 -25.94
N ALA A 119 22.29 7.39 -26.52
CA ALA A 119 22.80 6.68 -27.68
C ALA A 119 22.88 7.57 -28.92
N GLU A 120 21.83 8.37 -29.20
CA GLU A 120 21.80 9.33 -30.30
C GLU A 120 22.88 10.42 -30.12
N LEU A 121 23.04 10.93 -28.90
CA LEU A 121 24.10 11.91 -28.60
C LEU A 121 25.49 11.32 -28.85
N LEU A 122 25.74 10.08 -28.42
CA LEU A 122 26.99 9.37 -28.65
C LEU A 122 27.24 9.11 -30.15
N LEU A 123 26.20 8.77 -30.92
CA LEU A 123 26.27 8.61 -32.37
C LEU A 123 26.68 9.89 -33.10
N ILE A 124 26.31 11.07 -32.59
CA ILE A 124 26.70 12.35 -33.20
C ILE A 124 28.12 12.75 -32.80
N LEU A 125 28.57 12.39 -31.59
CA LEU A 125 29.90 12.74 -31.09
C LEU A 125 31.01 11.84 -31.65
N LEU A 126 30.76 10.55 -31.87
CA LEU A 126 31.76 9.60 -32.39
C LEU A 126 32.40 10.03 -33.74
N PRO A 127 31.64 10.52 -34.74
CA PRO A 127 32.19 11.04 -35.99
C PRO A 127 32.96 12.35 -35.85
N CYS A 128 32.83 13.06 -34.72
CA CYS A 128 33.53 14.32 -34.49
C CYS A 128 34.99 14.12 -34.11
N VAL A 129 35.42 12.88 -33.81
CA VAL A 129 36.79 12.60 -33.40
C VAL A 129 37.74 12.68 -34.61
N PRO A 130 38.71 13.62 -34.62
CA PRO A 130 39.66 13.77 -35.72
C PRO A 130 40.76 12.70 -35.67
N ASP A 131 41.77 12.82 -36.55
CA ASP A 131 42.91 11.90 -36.62
C ASP A 131 43.54 11.63 -35.23
N MET A 132 43.65 10.35 -34.89
CA MET A 132 44.04 9.81 -33.58
C MET A 132 45.57 9.68 -33.42
N SER A 133 46.33 10.11 -34.43
CA SER A 133 47.80 9.98 -34.52
C SER A 133 48.58 10.61 -33.34
N HIS A 134 47.95 11.50 -32.56
CA HIS A 134 48.57 12.18 -31.42
C HIS A 134 48.30 11.54 -30.04
N ILE A 135 47.53 10.45 -29.97
CA ILE A 135 47.15 9.81 -28.69
C ILE A 135 48.18 8.76 -28.29
N SER A 136 48.53 8.70 -27.01
CA SER A 136 49.42 7.66 -26.50
C SER A 136 48.77 6.27 -26.58
N THR A 137 49.56 5.23 -26.82
CA THR A 137 49.09 3.83 -26.80
C THR A 137 48.35 3.50 -25.50
N ALA A 138 48.79 4.04 -24.36
CA ALA A 138 48.14 3.85 -23.06
C ALA A 138 46.72 4.46 -23.01
N GLN A 139 46.54 5.67 -23.54
CA GLN A 139 45.21 6.30 -23.63
C GLN A 139 44.30 5.56 -24.61
N ALA A 140 44.82 5.15 -25.77
CA ALA A 140 44.07 4.35 -26.74
C ALA A 140 43.58 3.02 -26.13
N MET A 141 44.40 2.36 -25.30
CA MET A 141 43.99 1.16 -24.55
C MET A 141 42.87 1.41 -23.54
N ILE A 142 42.87 2.56 -22.87
CA ILE A 142 41.81 2.92 -21.91
C ILE A 142 40.50 3.07 -22.68
N TYR A 143 40.48 3.89 -23.75
CA TYR A 143 39.28 4.06 -24.57
C TYR A 143 38.78 2.74 -25.18
N PHE A 144 39.71 1.88 -25.63
CA PHE A 144 39.35 0.57 -26.18
C PHE A 144 38.69 -0.34 -25.14
N ALA A 145 39.16 -0.31 -23.88
CA ALA A 145 38.55 -1.06 -22.79
C ALA A 145 37.13 -0.54 -22.46
N TYR A 146 36.93 0.78 -22.46
CA TYR A 146 35.61 1.39 -22.26
C TYR A 146 34.62 1.01 -23.36
N VAL A 147 35.05 1.03 -24.62
CA VAL A 147 34.21 0.65 -25.77
C VAL A 147 33.86 -0.84 -25.72
N SER A 148 34.86 -1.69 -25.42
CA SER A 148 34.65 -3.14 -25.31
C SER A 148 33.67 -3.49 -24.18
N ASP A 149 33.79 -2.82 -23.03
CA ASP A 149 32.86 -2.97 -21.91
C ASP A 149 31.43 -2.59 -22.30
N ILE A 150 31.25 -1.49 -23.04
CA ILE A 150 29.93 -1.08 -23.51
C ILE A 150 29.34 -2.09 -24.51
N MET A 151 30.16 -2.57 -25.45
CA MET A 151 29.74 -3.55 -26.45
C MET A 151 29.39 -4.93 -25.88
N GLN A 152 30.02 -5.33 -24.78
CA GLN A 152 29.80 -6.64 -24.16
C GLN A 152 28.63 -6.62 -23.16
N ASN A 153 28.44 -5.52 -22.43
CA ASN A 153 27.53 -5.46 -21.28
C ASN A 153 26.17 -4.80 -21.56
N PHE A 154 25.97 -4.14 -22.70
CA PHE A 154 24.71 -3.46 -23.03
C PHE A 154 24.12 -3.88 -24.37
N GLN A 155 22.78 -3.82 -24.49
CA GLN A 155 22.07 -4.05 -25.75
C GLN A 155 22.13 -2.78 -26.61
N LEU A 156 22.93 -2.82 -27.68
CA LEU A 156 23.16 -1.69 -28.57
C LEU A 156 22.25 -1.75 -29.81
N THR A 157 21.85 -0.60 -30.33
CA THR A 157 21.24 -0.50 -31.67
C THR A 157 22.28 -0.87 -32.74
N ALA A 158 21.83 -1.35 -33.91
CA ALA A 158 22.74 -1.74 -34.99
C ALA A 158 23.66 -0.58 -35.42
N GLU A 159 23.13 0.64 -35.46
CA GLU A 159 23.86 1.86 -35.83
C GLU A 159 24.93 2.22 -34.78
N LEU A 160 24.58 2.23 -33.49
CA LEU A 160 25.55 2.53 -32.43
C LEU A 160 26.62 1.44 -32.33
N LYS A 161 26.23 0.17 -32.47
CA LYS A 161 27.16 -0.94 -32.50
C LYS A 161 28.18 -0.79 -33.64
N GLN A 162 27.72 -0.47 -34.84
CA GLN A 162 28.59 -0.25 -35.99
C GLN A 162 29.53 0.96 -35.79
N ALA A 163 29.03 2.06 -35.22
CA ALA A 163 29.83 3.24 -34.93
C ALA A 163 30.92 2.94 -33.89
N LEU A 164 30.58 2.19 -32.82
CA LEU A 164 31.54 1.76 -31.81
C LEU A 164 32.53 0.71 -32.34
N GLU A 165 32.13 -0.19 -33.23
CA GLU A 165 33.02 -1.14 -33.90
C GLU A 165 34.05 -0.43 -34.77
N ASN A 166 33.63 0.58 -35.55
CA ASN A 166 34.54 1.40 -36.36
C ASN A 166 35.52 2.21 -35.47
N PHE A 167 35.02 2.74 -34.36
CA PHE A 167 35.84 3.45 -33.39
C PHE A 167 36.84 2.52 -32.70
N ALA A 168 36.41 1.33 -32.27
CA ALA A 168 37.26 0.28 -31.71
C ALA A 168 38.33 -0.20 -32.69
N LEU A 169 38.00 -0.33 -33.98
CA LEU A 169 38.96 -0.65 -35.04
C LEU A 169 40.03 0.43 -35.16
N THR A 170 39.63 1.70 -35.15
CA THR A 170 40.55 2.85 -35.22
C THR A 170 41.49 2.89 -34.00
N LEU A 171 40.95 2.62 -32.80
CA LEU A 171 41.74 2.48 -31.58
C LEU A 171 42.68 1.27 -31.64
N SER A 172 42.23 0.13 -32.18
CA SER A 172 43.04 -1.09 -32.33
C SER A 172 44.23 -0.86 -33.26
N ILE A 173 44.05 -0.12 -34.35
CA ILE A 173 45.14 0.28 -35.27
C ILE A 173 46.16 1.16 -34.54
N THR A 174 45.69 2.03 -33.65
CA THR A 174 46.53 2.94 -32.85
C THR A 174 47.29 2.23 -31.71
N ILE A 175 46.76 1.12 -31.18
CA ILE A 175 47.38 0.33 -30.11
C ILE A 175 48.58 -0.50 -30.61
N GLY A 176 48.52 -0.99 -31.86
CA GLY A 176 49.54 -1.87 -32.45
C GLY A 176 49.48 -3.32 -31.95
N ASP A 177 49.90 -4.27 -32.80
CA ASP A 177 49.75 -5.71 -32.54
C ASP A 177 50.55 -6.22 -31.32
N ASP A 178 51.75 -5.68 -31.06
CA ASP A 178 52.63 -6.13 -29.97
C ASP A 178 52.05 -5.84 -28.57
N ALA A 179 51.33 -4.73 -28.41
CA ALA A 179 50.74 -4.33 -27.13
C ALA A 179 49.46 -5.13 -26.80
N LYS A 180 48.77 -5.65 -27.83
CA LYS A 180 47.56 -6.48 -27.69
C LYS A 180 47.90 -7.90 -27.21
N VAL A 181 48.95 -8.50 -27.78
CA VAL A 181 49.42 -9.85 -27.43
C VAL A 181 49.91 -9.93 -25.97
N ALA A 182 50.59 -8.88 -25.48
CA ALA A 182 51.07 -8.82 -24.10
C ALA A 182 49.93 -8.89 -23.06
N ARG A 183 48.76 -8.31 -23.35
CA ARG A 183 47.61 -8.29 -22.44
C ARG A 183 46.76 -9.55 -22.52
N GLU A 184 46.56 -10.12 -23.71
CA GLU A 184 45.86 -11.41 -23.87
C GLU A 184 46.57 -12.53 -23.09
N ALA A 185 47.92 -12.52 -23.06
CA ALA A 185 48.72 -13.43 -22.24
C ALA A 185 48.48 -13.23 -20.73
N GLN A 186 48.37 -11.98 -20.28
CA GLN A 186 48.09 -11.63 -18.87
C GLN A 186 46.65 -11.98 -18.45
N MET A 187 45.69 -11.83 -19.36
CA MET A 187 44.28 -12.14 -19.14
C MET A 187 44.03 -13.66 -19.13
N MET A 188 44.72 -14.43 -19.96
CA MET A 188 44.68 -15.90 -19.91
C MET A 188 45.23 -16.44 -18.58
N GLN A 189 46.31 -15.86 -18.04
CA GLN A 189 46.80 -16.23 -16.70
C GLN A 189 45.80 -15.93 -15.59
N SER A 190 45.05 -14.83 -15.72
CA SER A 190 44.03 -14.43 -14.73
C SER A 190 42.77 -15.28 -14.81
N MET A 191 42.35 -15.67 -16.02
CA MET A 191 41.20 -16.56 -16.24
C MET A 191 41.45 -17.98 -15.74
N GLN A 192 42.66 -18.54 -15.93
CA GLN A 192 42.97 -19.89 -15.44
C GLN A 192 42.92 -20.01 -13.91
N LEU A 193 43.08 -18.91 -13.17
CA LEU A 193 42.94 -18.87 -11.71
C LEU A 193 41.49 -18.69 -11.23
N ALA A 194 40.61 -18.13 -12.07
CA ALA A 194 39.21 -17.91 -11.72
C ALA A 194 38.29 -19.11 -12.05
N PHE A 195 38.65 -19.96 -13.03
CA PHE A 195 37.84 -21.09 -13.51
C PHE A 195 38.09 -22.43 -12.76
N GLY A 196 38.02 -22.40 -11.43
CA GLY A 196 37.91 -23.60 -10.61
C GLY A 196 36.50 -24.21 -10.67
N LYS A 197 36.27 -25.13 -11.62
CA LYS A 197 35.18 -26.15 -11.73
C LYS A 197 33.77 -25.78 -11.20
N GLY A 198 32.87 -25.52 -12.15
CA GLY A 198 31.45 -25.88 -12.06
C GLY A 198 30.46 -24.71 -12.24
N ASP A 199 30.11 -24.39 -13.49
CA ASP A 199 28.71 -24.21 -13.93
C ASP A 199 28.67 -23.75 -15.40
N MET A 200 27.93 -24.49 -16.23
CA MET A 200 27.59 -24.12 -17.62
C MET A 200 26.07 -23.97 -17.72
N VAL A 201 25.50 -22.83 -17.31
CA VAL A 201 24.22 -22.27 -17.81
C VAL A 201 24.27 -20.74 -17.54
N GLY A 202 23.69 -19.93 -18.44
CA GLY A 202 23.93 -18.49 -18.58
C GLY A 202 23.55 -17.58 -17.40
N SER A 203 24.39 -16.58 -17.16
CA SER A 203 24.45 -15.74 -15.96
C SER A 203 23.59 -14.47 -16.00
N SER A 204 22.33 -14.52 -16.45
CA SER A 204 21.44 -13.33 -16.39
C SER A 204 19.98 -13.61 -15.99
N SER A 205 19.62 -14.82 -15.56
CA SER A 205 18.27 -15.17 -15.06
C SER A 205 18.17 -15.40 -13.55
N ASP A 206 19.26 -15.23 -12.80
CA ASP A 206 19.40 -15.79 -11.45
C ASP A 206 18.93 -14.88 -10.31
N THR A 207 18.47 -13.66 -10.62
CA THR A 207 18.02 -12.69 -9.61
C THR A 207 16.82 -11.88 -10.10
N ASP A 208 15.60 -12.28 -9.72
CA ASP A 208 14.38 -11.48 -9.93
C ASP A 208 13.72 -11.13 -8.59
N VAL A 209 14.39 -10.25 -7.84
CA VAL A 209 13.89 -9.74 -6.57
C VAL A 209 12.68 -8.82 -6.78
N ILE A 210 12.61 -8.12 -7.92
CA ILE A 210 11.55 -7.15 -8.22
C ILE A 210 10.20 -7.87 -8.34
N THR A 211 10.11 -8.95 -9.11
CA THR A 211 8.86 -9.71 -9.26
C THR A 211 8.38 -10.25 -7.92
N LEU A 212 9.29 -10.80 -7.11
CA LEU A 212 8.95 -11.27 -5.76
C LEU A 212 8.52 -10.13 -4.84
N SER A 213 9.15 -8.96 -4.91
CA SER A 213 8.74 -7.76 -4.17
C SER A 213 7.34 -7.29 -4.57
N LEU A 214 7.01 -7.31 -5.86
CA LEU A 214 5.65 -6.99 -6.35
C LEU A 214 4.62 -8.00 -5.86
N VAL A 215 4.93 -9.29 -5.92
CA VAL A 215 4.10 -10.38 -5.38
C VAL A 215 3.84 -10.17 -3.88
N LEU A 216 4.88 -9.90 -3.09
CA LEU A 216 4.76 -9.67 -1.64
C LEU A 216 3.96 -8.39 -1.34
N ASN A 217 4.19 -7.30 -2.07
CA ASN A 217 3.41 -6.07 -1.92
C ASN A 217 1.94 -6.32 -2.26
N HIS A 218 1.62 -7.08 -3.31
CA HIS A 218 0.24 -7.44 -3.64
C HIS A 218 -0.41 -8.23 -2.49
N ILE A 219 0.27 -9.25 -1.96
CA ILE A 219 -0.22 -10.05 -0.82
C ILE A 219 -0.55 -9.17 0.39
N MET A 220 0.26 -8.14 0.65
CA MET A 220 0.11 -7.21 1.78
C MET A 220 -0.95 -6.12 1.56
N LEU A 221 -0.98 -5.51 0.37
CA LEU A 221 -1.99 -4.52 0.01
C LEU A 221 -3.38 -5.16 -0.04
N SER A 222 -3.46 -6.36 -0.58
CA SER A 222 -4.70 -7.14 -0.71
C SER A 222 -4.99 -7.99 0.52
N ARG A 223 -4.31 -7.81 1.67
CA ARG A 223 -4.35 -8.70 2.85
C ARG A 223 -5.76 -9.09 3.32
N ALA A 224 -6.69 -8.14 3.31
CA ALA A 224 -8.08 -8.34 3.74
C ALA A 224 -8.99 -8.96 2.67
N SER A 225 -8.50 -9.11 1.44
CA SER A 225 -9.26 -9.60 0.28
C SER A 225 -9.06 -11.11 0.05
N MET A 226 -9.75 -11.64 -0.97
CA MET A 226 -9.67 -13.06 -1.37
C MET A 226 -8.30 -13.50 -1.91
N THR A 227 -7.43 -12.56 -2.28
CA THR A 227 -6.07 -12.84 -2.78
C THR A 227 -4.98 -12.46 -1.76
N GLY A 228 -5.38 -12.08 -0.55
CA GLY A 228 -4.47 -11.52 0.46
C GLY A 228 -3.76 -12.54 1.35
N ALA A 229 -2.87 -12.00 2.19
CA ALA A 229 -2.15 -12.71 3.25
C ALA A 229 -3.03 -13.61 4.13
N GLY A 230 -4.24 -13.18 4.48
CA GLY A 230 -5.19 -13.92 5.32
C GLY A 230 -5.75 -15.20 4.69
N THR A 231 -5.43 -15.50 3.44
CA THR A 231 -5.94 -16.65 2.68
C THR A 231 -4.82 -17.66 2.39
N ILE A 232 -5.17 -18.77 1.71
CA ILE A 232 -4.18 -19.70 1.14
C ILE A 232 -3.66 -19.26 -0.24
N TYR A 233 -4.28 -18.25 -0.87
CA TYR A 233 -3.90 -17.77 -2.21
C TYR A 233 -2.41 -17.41 -2.36
N PRO A 234 -1.74 -16.78 -1.36
CA PRO A 234 -0.30 -16.54 -1.42
C PRO A 234 0.52 -17.79 -1.70
N VAL A 235 0.07 -18.96 -1.22
CA VAL A 235 0.75 -20.24 -1.48
C VAL A 235 0.70 -20.57 -2.97
N ALA A 236 -0.46 -20.47 -3.60
CA ALA A 236 -0.62 -20.72 -5.03
C ALA A 236 0.24 -19.74 -5.86
N LEU A 237 0.33 -18.48 -5.45
CA LEU A 237 1.16 -17.47 -6.09
C LEU A 237 2.65 -17.79 -5.98
N LEU A 238 3.11 -18.25 -4.82
CA LEU A 238 4.50 -18.71 -4.63
C LEU A 238 4.79 -19.98 -5.43
N VAL A 239 3.88 -20.95 -5.49
CA VAL A 239 4.02 -22.16 -6.32
C VAL A 239 4.13 -21.78 -7.80
N ALA A 240 3.26 -20.89 -8.29
CA ALA A 240 3.31 -20.42 -9.66
C ALA A 240 4.64 -19.69 -9.98
N THR A 241 5.08 -18.81 -9.08
CA THR A 241 6.35 -18.06 -9.23
C THR A 241 7.56 -18.99 -9.22
N PHE A 242 7.58 -19.98 -8.31
CA PHE A 242 8.62 -21.00 -8.25
C PHE A 242 8.71 -21.80 -9.56
N ARG A 243 7.57 -22.26 -10.08
CA ARG A 243 7.51 -23.00 -11.35
C ARG A 243 7.94 -22.15 -12.55
N TRP A 244 7.50 -20.90 -12.59
CA TRP A 244 7.81 -19.99 -13.69
C TRP A 244 9.29 -19.63 -13.74
N SER A 245 9.91 -19.38 -12.58
CA SER A 245 11.33 -19.03 -12.50
C SER A 245 12.27 -20.20 -12.79
N ALA A 246 11.80 -21.45 -12.67
CA ALA A 246 12.62 -22.66 -12.75
C ALA A 246 13.84 -22.65 -11.82
N TRP A 247 13.79 -21.87 -10.73
CA TRP A 247 14.89 -21.75 -9.78
C TRP A 247 15.01 -22.99 -8.90
N THR A 248 16.24 -23.27 -8.45
CA THR A 248 16.44 -24.26 -7.38
C THR A 248 15.82 -23.74 -6.08
N PRO A 249 15.41 -24.63 -5.14
CA PRO A 249 14.85 -24.22 -3.85
C PRO A 249 15.73 -23.20 -3.09
N THR A 250 17.05 -23.37 -3.14
CA THR A 250 18.01 -22.47 -2.49
C THR A 250 17.98 -21.07 -3.12
N VAL A 251 17.97 -20.98 -4.44
CA VAL A 251 17.89 -19.70 -5.16
C VAL A 251 16.54 -19.03 -4.85
N PHE A 252 15.44 -19.78 -4.95
CA PHE A 252 14.10 -19.25 -4.69
C PHE A 252 13.96 -18.67 -3.27
N TYR A 253 14.37 -19.41 -2.23
CA TYR A 253 14.32 -18.88 -0.86
C TYR A 253 15.25 -17.70 -0.65
N THR A 254 16.44 -17.69 -1.27
CA THR A 254 17.36 -16.55 -1.18
C THR A 254 16.71 -15.30 -1.78
N GLN A 255 16.16 -15.39 -3.00
CA GLN A 255 15.51 -14.26 -3.67
C GLN A 255 14.25 -13.80 -2.91
N LEU A 256 13.44 -14.73 -2.40
CA LEU A 256 12.24 -14.41 -1.64
C LEU A 256 12.57 -13.63 -0.35
N LEU A 257 13.53 -14.12 0.42
CA LEU A 257 13.92 -13.45 1.66
C LEU A 257 14.61 -12.11 1.41
N LEU A 258 15.37 -11.97 0.30
CA LEU A 258 15.89 -10.67 -0.14
C LEU A 258 14.75 -9.70 -0.48
N ALA A 259 13.75 -10.15 -1.24
CA ALA A 259 12.58 -9.35 -1.59
C ALA A 259 11.82 -8.89 -0.34
N VAL A 260 11.68 -9.78 0.65
CA VAL A 260 11.08 -9.46 1.95
C VAL A 260 11.84 -8.35 2.68
N LEU A 261 13.17 -8.44 2.77
CA LEU A 261 13.98 -7.43 3.44
C LEU A 261 13.95 -6.08 2.70
N MET A 262 13.89 -6.10 1.37
CA MET A 262 13.71 -4.89 0.57
C MET A 262 12.35 -4.24 0.79
N CYS A 263 11.27 -5.03 0.80
CA CYS A 263 9.93 -4.50 1.10
C CYS A 263 9.86 -3.91 2.52
N LEU A 264 10.52 -4.56 3.49
CA LEU A 264 10.58 -4.07 4.86
C LEU A 264 11.37 -2.76 4.97
N SER A 265 12.52 -2.63 4.31
CA SER A 265 13.34 -1.41 4.36
C SER A 265 12.72 -0.23 3.63
N GLN A 266 11.93 -0.48 2.58
CA GLN A 266 11.23 0.54 1.80
C GLN A 266 9.87 0.93 2.40
N SER A 267 9.39 0.19 3.39
CA SER A 267 8.07 0.45 3.98
C SER A 267 8.04 1.72 4.84
N LEU A 268 6.95 2.50 4.71
CA LEU A 268 6.67 3.65 5.57
C LEU A 268 6.65 3.22 7.05
N PRO A 269 7.02 4.09 8.02
CA PRO A 269 7.08 3.73 9.44
C PRO A 269 5.80 3.14 10.05
N SER A 270 4.62 3.44 9.48
CA SER A 270 3.35 2.85 9.90
C SER A 270 3.09 1.47 9.32
N SER A 271 3.53 1.20 8.09
CA SER A 271 3.41 -0.11 7.46
C SER A 271 4.57 -1.03 7.79
N SER A 272 5.72 -0.51 8.25
CA SER A 272 6.89 -1.30 8.63
C SER A 272 6.61 -2.28 9.77
N VAL A 273 5.78 -1.88 10.73
CA VAL A 273 5.37 -2.75 11.84
C VAL A 273 4.44 -3.86 11.34
N LEU A 274 3.54 -3.56 10.39
CA LEU A 274 2.67 -4.55 9.78
C LEU A 274 3.46 -5.52 8.88
N TRP A 275 4.47 -5.01 8.15
CA TRP A 275 5.42 -5.84 7.42
C TRP A 275 6.20 -6.75 8.37
N LYS A 276 6.67 -6.24 9.51
CA LYS A 276 7.30 -7.06 10.54
C LYS A 276 6.37 -8.17 11.03
N ALA A 277 5.09 -7.85 11.29
CA ALA A 277 4.09 -8.84 11.69
C ALA A 277 3.86 -9.90 10.61
N PHE A 278 3.79 -9.51 9.34
CA PHE A 278 3.67 -10.44 8.22
C PHE A 278 4.89 -11.35 8.09
N VAL A 279 6.10 -10.77 8.10
CA VAL A 279 7.36 -11.51 7.88
C VAL A 279 7.61 -12.52 8.99
N ILE A 280 7.37 -12.16 10.24
CA ILE A 280 7.63 -13.04 11.38
C ILE A 280 6.44 -13.98 11.61
N GLY A 281 5.21 -13.45 11.68
CA GLY A 281 4.03 -14.22 12.12
C GLY A 281 3.32 -15.03 11.02
N ARG A 282 3.32 -14.54 9.77
CA ARG A 282 2.52 -15.13 8.69
C ARG A 282 3.34 -15.84 7.62
N LEU A 283 4.44 -15.24 7.16
CA LEU A 283 5.25 -15.76 6.07
C LEU A 283 5.74 -17.20 6.33
N PRO A 284 6.26 -17.58 7.52
CA PRO A 284 6.68 -18.96 7.79
C PRO A 284 5.54 -19.97 7.59
N ARG A 285 4.31 -19.62 7.95
CA ARG A 285 3.14 -20.49 7.74
C ARG A 285 2.78 -20.63 6.27
N ILE A 286 2.91 -19.55 5.49
CA ILE A 286 2.72 -19.58 4.03
C ILE A 286 3.79 -20.49 3.41
N LEU A 287 5.05 -20.37 3.83
CA LEU A 287 6.15 -21.19 3.32
C LEU A 287 5.96 -22.68 3.64
N LEU A 288 5.53 -23.00 4.86
CA LEU A 288 5.21 -24.37 5.25
C LEU A 288 4.08 -24.96 4.38
N ALA A 289 3.05 -24.17 4.07
CA ALA A 289 1.97 -24.61 3.18
C ALA A 289 2.43 -24.72 1.71
N PHE A 290 3.35 -23.85 1.28
CA PHE A 290 4.02 -23.93 -0.02
C PHE A 290 4.83 -25.21 -0.17
N GLU A 291 5.68 -25.56 0.80
CA GLU A 291 6.44 -26.82 0.77
C GLU A 291 5.53 -28.04 0.65
N LYS A 292 4.43 -28.06 1.43
CA LYS A 292 3.41 -29.12 1.34
C LYS A 292 2.75 -29.18 -0.03
N SER A 293 2.44 -28.04 -0.63
CA SER A 293 1.81 -27.97 -1.95
C SER A 293 2.72 -28.48 -3.05
N VAL A 294 4.01 -28.12 -3.03
CA VAL A 294 4.98 -28.56 -4.04
C VAL A 294 5.33 -30.04 -3.85
N ALA A 295 5.43 -30.51 -2.60
CA ALA A 295 5.70 -31.92 -2.29
C ALA A 295 4.55 -32.86 -2.69
N ALA A 296 3.29 -32.41 -2.62
CA ALA A 296 2.13 -33.22 -2.98
C ALA A 296 2.05 -33.57 -4.49
N GLU A 297 2.73 -32.81 -5.34
CA GLU A 297 2.67 -32.95 -6.80
C GLU A 297 3.86 -33.72 -7.38
N ASN A 298 5.00 -33.80 -6.66
CA ASN A 298 6.21 -34.48 -7.12
C ASN A 298 6.23 -35.95 -6.66
N THR A 299 6.06 -36.89 -7.60
CA THR A 299 6.17 -38.34 -7.38
C THR A 299 7.62 -38.85 -7.36
N ILE A 300 8.62 -37.97 -7.52
CA ILE A 300 10.03 -38.31 -7.66
C ILE A 300 10.86 -37.43 -6.71
N SER A 301 11.44 -38.07 -5.69
CA SER A 301 12.40 -37.53 -4.70
C SER A 301 11.86 -36.44 -3.76
N GLU A 302 11.89 -36.72 -2.45
CA GLU A 302 11.84 -35.68 -1.40
C GLU A 302 12.89 -34.63 -1.73
N THR A 303 12.46 -33.46 -2.19
CA THR A 303 13.36 -32.32 -2.36
C THR A 303 13.68 -31.83 -0.94
N ASP A 304 14.96 -31.79 -0.58
CA ASP A 304 15.39 -31.35 0.74
C ASP A 304 15.25 -29.82 0.88
N TRP A 305 14.08 -29.36 1.33
CA TRP A 305 13.75 -27.94 1.49
C TRP A 305 14.47 -27.28 2.68
N ARG A 306 14.74 -28.02 3.75
CA ARG A 306 15.39 -27.48 4.96
C ARG A 306 16.83 -27.03 4.71
N PRO A 307 17.70 -27.82 4.04
CA PRO A 307 19.04 -27.34 3.67
C PRO A 307 19.01 -26.12 2.75
N ALA A 308 18.03 -26.04 1.85
CA ALA A 308 17.84 -24.90 0.97
C ALA A 308 17.49 -23.61 1.74
N MET A 309 16.54 -23.70 2.68
CA MET A 309 16.19 -22.59 3.58
C MET A 309 17.40 -22.16 4.44
N GLN A 310 18.13 -23.13 5.00
CA GLN A 310 19.34 -22.86 5.79
C GLN A 310 20.41 -22.12 4.96
N ALA A 311 20.66 -22.57 3.73
CA ALA A 311 21.61 -21.95 2.82
C ALA A 311 21.18 -20.51 2.47
N ALA A 312 19.88 -20.29 2.23
CA ALA A 312 19.32 -18.97 1.96
C ALA A 312 19.51 -18.01 3.13
N VAL A 313 19.14 -18.40 4.35
CA VAL A 313 19.32 -17.58 5.57
C VAL A 313 20.80 -17.27 5.82
N THR A 314 21.68 -18.24 5.64
CA THR A 314 23.13 -18.05 5.79
C THR A 314 23.68 -17.07 4.74
N SER A 315 23.17 -17.12 3.50
CA SER A 315 23.53 -16.20 2.43
C SER A 315 23.14 -14.76 2.75
N LEU A 316 21.94 -14.55 3.32
CA LEU A 316 21.48 -13.22 3.76
C LEU A 316 22.36 -12.66 4.87
N LEU A 317 22.72 -13.50 5.84
CA LEU A 317 23.55 -13.12 6.98
C LEU A 317 24.99 -12.73 6.62
N ARG A 318 25.45 -13.07 5.41
CA ARG A 318 26.75 -12.64 4.89
C ARG A 318 26.71 -11.27 4.22
N ARG A 319 25.53 -10.71 3.96
CA ARG A 319 25.37 -9.39 3.32
C ARG A 319 25.36 -8.28 4.38
N ASN A 320 26.54 -7.73 4.67
CA ASN A 320 26.73 -6.67 5.67
C ASN A 320 25.80 -5.45 5.48
N ASP A 321 25.45 -5.14 4.24
CA ASP A 321 24.64 -4.00 3.83
C ASP A 321 23.21 -4.04 4.41
N LEU A 322 22.68 -5.24 4.70
CA LEU A 322 21.31 -5.45 5.18
C LEU A 322 21.22 -5.70 6.69
N LEU A 323 22.37 -5.91 7.36
CA LEU A 323 22.41 -6.36 8.76
C LEU A 323 22.27 -5.23 9.78
N SER A 324 22.70 -4.01 9.46
CA SER A 324 22.68 -2.90 10.43
C SER A 324 21.28 -2.48 10.89
N MET A 325 20.24 -2.77 10.08
CA MET A 325 18.85 -2.39 10.36
C MET A 325 17.94 -3.57 10.76
N SER A 326 18.38 -4.83 10.63
CA SER A 326 17.49 -6.01 10.66
C SER A 326 17.81 -7.10 11.69
N GLN A 327 18.91 -7.01 12.44
CA GLN A 327 19.35 -8.07 13.38
C GLN A 327 18.24 -8.58 14.33
N PRO A 328 17.45 -7.73 15.02
CA PRO A 328 16.38 -8.21 15.90
C PRO A 328 15.26 -8.91 15.14
N ILE A 329 14.95 -8.45 13.92
CA ILE A 329 13.88 -9.00 13.08
C ILE A 329 14.30 -10.36 12.52
N LEU A 330 15.55 -10.47 12.09
CA LEU A 330 16.10 -11.70 11.55
C LEU A 330 16.19 -12.80 12.61
N ARG A 331 16.52 -12.45 13.86
CA ARG A 331 16.46 -13.38 14.98
C ARG A 331 15.04 -13.89 15.23
N CYS A 332 14.05 -12.99 15.32
CA CYS A 332 12.65 -13.40 15.49
C CYS A 332 12.16 -14.27 14.31
N LEU A 333 12.54 -13.92 13.08
CA LEU A 333 12.24 -14.73 11.90
C LEU A 333 12.87 -16.12 12.01
N LEU A 334 14.14 -16.22 12.41
CA LEU A 334 14.84 -17.49 12.56
C LEU A 334 14.18 -18.39 13.62
N MET A 335 13.73 -17.81 14.74
CA MET A 335 12.96 -18.51 15.75
C MET A 335 11.64 -19.06 15.19
N GLU A 336 10.91 -18.27 14.41
CA GLU A 336 9.65 -18.72 13.79
C GLU A 336 9.87 -19.74 12.66
N LEU A 337 10.94 -19.63 11.86
CA LEU A 337 11.31 -20.64 10.87
C LEU A 337 11.61 -21.98 11.55
N TRP A 338 12.32 -21.97 12.68
CA TRP A 338 12.55 -23.15 13.50
C TRP A 338 11.24 -23.69 14.10
N ALA A 339 10.42 -22.84 14.71
CA ALA A 339 9.16 -23.24 15.34
C ALA A 339 8.16 -23.89 14.35
N ASN A 340 8.18 -23.48 13.08
CA ASN A 340 7.36 -24.06 12.02
C ASN A 340 8.05 -25.24 11.29
N GLY A 341 9.25 -25.65 11.70
CA GLY A 341 9.95 -26.81 11.14
C GLY A 341 10.61 -26.59 9.77
N LEU A 342 10.81 -25.34 9.37
CA LEU A 342 11.47 -24.97 8.11
C LEU A 342 13.01 -25.03 8.21
N ILE A 343 13.55 -24.99 9.44
CA ILE A 343 14.99 -25.14 9.74
C ILE A 343 15.15 -26.03 10.98
N ASP A 344 16.20 -26.85 11.00
CA ASP A 344 16.53 -27.70 12.15
C ASP A 344 17.15 -26.90 13.31
N GLN A 345 16.90 -27.35 14.55
CA GLN A 345 17.41 -26.69 15.76
C GLN A 345 18.93 -26.49 15.75
N ARG A 346 19.69 -27.49 15.29
CA ARG A 346 21.16 -27.41 15.21
C ARG A 346 21.60 -26.32 14.24
N SER A 347 20.92 -26.21 13.10
CA SER A 347 21.20 -25.20 12.08
C SER A 347 20.85 -23.80 12.57
N ALA A 348 19.72 -23.62 13.27
CA ALA A 348 19.36 -22.35 13.88
C ALA A 348 20.40 -21.90 14.93
N LEU A 349 20.85 -22.80 15.81
CA LEU A 349 21.88 -22.51 16.82
C LEU A 349 23.27 -22.21 16.22
N ASN A 350 23.61 -22.84 15.09
CA ASN A 350 24.85 -22.53 14.36
C ASN A 350 24.81 -21.16 13.71
N ILE A 351 23.62 -20.69 13.33
CA ILE A 351 23.41 -19.40 12.69
C ILE A 351 23.40 -18.27 13.74
N ASP A 352 22.67 -18.44 14.84
CA ASP A 352 22.65 -17.53 15.98
C ASP A 352 22.62 -18.31 17.30
N SER A 353 23.77 -18.35 17.97
CA SER A 353 23.90 -19.00 19.28
C SER A 353 23.11 -18.29 20.39
N GLY A 354 22.65 -17.06 20.15
CA GLY A 354 21.81 -16.29 21.06
C GLY A 354 20.39 -16.84 21.20
N ILE A 355 19.91 -17.68 20.26
CA ILE A 355 18.55 -18.26 20.28
C ILE A 355 18.30 -19.10 21.54
N SER A 356 19.31 -19.76 22.11
CA SER A 356 19.14 -20.53 23.35
C SER A 356 18.96 -19.67 24.59
N ASN A 357 19.40 -18.41 24.53
CA ASN A 357 19.39 -17.47 25.66
C ASN A 357 18.30 -16.40 25.53
N ASP A 358 17.65 -16.31 24.36
CA ASP A 358 16.64 -15.30 24.10
C ASP A 358 15.30 -15.71 24.71
N THR A 359 15.16 -15.49 26.02
CA THR A 359 13.85 -15.37 26.69
C THR A 359 13.25 -14.00 26.36
N SER A 360 13.17 -13.65 25.07
CA SER A 360 12.33 -12.56 24.62
C SER A 360 10.96 -12.72 25.28
N TYR A 361 10.39 -11.64 25.85
CA TYR A 361 9.11 -11.59 26.55
C TYR A 361 7.94 -12.02 25.64
N SER A 362 7.91 -13.29 25.25
CA SER A 362 6.91 -13.89 24.40
C SER A 362 5.70 -14.25 25.26
N LEU A 363 4.52 -14.05 24.71
CA LEU A 363 3.28 -14.43 25.40
C LEU A 363 3.26 -15.94 25.67
N LYS A 364 3.95 -16.72 24.86
CA LYS A 364 4.10 -18.17 25.05
C LYS A 364 4.87 -18.52 26.32
N THR A 365 5.97 -17.83 26.61
CA THR A 365 6.74 -18.06 27.85
C THR A 365 5.98 -17.61 29.10
N GLU A 366 5.20 -16.52 28.99
CA GLU A 366 4.34 -16.07 30.09
C GLU A 366 3.21 -17.06 30.35
N ALA A 367 2.52 -17.54 29.31
CA ALA A 367 1.49 -18.57 29.44
C ALA A 367 2.04 -19.82 30.14
N GLN A 368 3.24 -20.27 29.73
CA GLN A 368 3.94 -21.38 30.37
C GLN A 368 4.29 -21.11 31.84
N SER A 369 4.70 -19.89 32.18
CA SER A 369 4.95 -19.49 33.58
C SER A 369 3.69 -19.52 34.44
N CYS A 370 2.52 -19.30 33.83
CA CYS A 370 1.21 -19.46 34.46
C CYS A 370 0.67 -20.91 34.40
N GLY A 371 1.43 -21.86 33.85
CA GLY A 371 1.01 -23.27 33.70
C GLY A 371 -0.10 -23.48 32.66
N GLN A 372 -0.29 -22.55 31.73
CA GLN A 372 -1.34 -22.57 30.70
C GLN A 372 -0.74 -22.73 29.29
N THR A 373 -1.56 -23.21 28.35
CA THR A 373 -1.26 -23.09 26.92
C THR A 373 -1.48 -21.65 26.46
N LEU A 374 -0.86 -21.26 25.35
CA LEU A 374 -1.03 -19.91 24.79
C LEU A 374 -2.51 -19.65 24.44
N GLU A 375 -3.21 -20.67 23.96
CA GLU A 375 -4.62 -20.62 23.62
C GLU A 375 -5.49 -20.23 24.82
N ILE A 376 -5.36 -20.99 25.92
CA ILE A 376 -6.12 -20.78 27.16
C ILE A 376 -5.76 -19.43 27.78
N PHE A 377 -4.49 -19.05 27.73
CA PHE A 377 -4.03 -17.78 28.27
C PHE A 377 -4.63 -16.58 27.52
N ILE A 378 -4.65 -16.62 26.18
CA ILE A 378 -5.27 -15.56 25.37
C ILE A 378 -6.78 -15.53 25.60
N GLU A 379 -7.44 -16.68 25.63
CA GLU A 379 -8.89 -16.77 25.86
C GLU A 379 -9.28 -16.21 27.23
N PHE A 380 -8.52 -16.54 28.28
CA PHE A 380 -8.70 -15.97 29.61
C PHE A 380 -8.53 -14.45 29.63
N LYS A 381 -7.50 -13.93 28.94
CA LYS A 381 -7.22 -12.47 28.89
C LYS A 381 -8.25 -11.68 28.07
N LEU A 382 -8.92 -12.33 27.10
CA LEU A 382 -9.99 -11.75 26.28
C LEU A 382 -11.39 -11.88 26.91
N SER A 383 -11.51 -12.56 28.05
CA SER A 383 -12.78 -12.69 28.76
C SER A 383 -13.27 -11.33 29.27
N PRO A 384 -14.57 -10.99 29.14
CA PRO A 384 -15.12 -9.77 29.70
C PRO A 384 -15.00 -9.68 31.23
N ASP A 385 -14.84 -10.83 31.91
CA ASP A 385 -14.68 -10.91 33.37
C ASP A 385 -13.26 -10.57 33.84
N ASN A 386 -12.31 -10.41 32.91
CA ASN A 386 -10.94 -10.08 33.24
C ASN A 386 -10.82 -8.57 33.54
N GLY A 387 -10.52 -8.22 34.79
CA GLY A 387 -10.40 -6.83 35.24
C GLY A 387 -9.11 -6.10 34.83
N GLU A 388 -8.24 -6.71 34.03
CA GLU A 388 -7.04 -6.08 33.49
C GLU A 388 -7.33 -5.24 32.24
N ASP A 389 -6.47 -4.26 31.94
CA ASP A 389 -6.59 -3.44 30.73
C ASP A 389 -6.33 -4.27 29.47
N THR A 390 -7.42 -4.75 28.84
CA THR A 390 -7.37 -5.54 27.61
C THR A 390 -6.63 -4.82 26.48
N ASN A 391 -6.63 -3.48 26.43
CA ASN A 391 -5.90 -2.75 25.39
C ASN A 391 -4.39 -2.90 25.53
N VAL A 392 -3.87 -2.90 26.76
CA VAL A 392 -2.45 -3.17 27.02
C VAL A 392 -2.11 -4.58 26.58
N PHE A 393 -2.98 -5.56 26.83
CA PHE A 393 -2.79 -6.92 26.35
C PHE A 393 -2.80 -7.02 24.82
N LEU A 394 -3.71 -6.32 24.13
CA LEU A 394 -3.74 -6.25 22.66
C LEU A 394 -2.48 -5.60 22.08
N ASP A 395 -1.93 -4.56 22.72
CA ASP A 395 -0.65 -3.96 22.34
C ASP A 395 0.53 -4.93 22.52
N ARG A 396 0.45 -5.83 23.51
CA ARG A 396 1.44 -6.91 23.68
C ARG A 396 1.31 -7.96 22.58
N ILE A 397 0.09 -8.38 22.24
CA ILE A 397 -0.18 -9.26 21.08
C ILE A 397 0.39 -8.64 19.81
N TRP A 398 0.12 -7.35 19.54
CA TRP A 398 0.66 -6.65 18.38
C TRP A 398 2.19 -6.72 18.29
N ARG A 399 2.88 -6.62 19.43
CA ARG A 399 4.36 -6.68 19.51
C ARG A 399 4.94 -8.09 19.46
N ASP A 400 4.12 -9.13 19.59
CA ASP A 400 4.52 -10.55 19.56
C ASP A 400 3.91 -11.30 18.34
N PRO A 401 4.50 -11.18 17.13
CA PRO A 401 3.98 -11.83 15.92
C PRO A 401 3.81 -13.34 16.00
N ALA A 402 4.54 -14.03 16.89
CA ALA A 402 4.40 -15.47 17.10
C ALA A 402 2.98 -15.84 17.56
N SER A 403 2.36 -14.96 18.36
CA SER A 403 1.01 -15.15 18.90
C SER A 403 -0.13 -14.88 17.91
N HIS A 404 0.14 -14.19 16.80
CA HIS A 404 -0.88 -13.58 15.94
C HIS A 404 -1.87 -14.58 15.35
N ALA A 405 -1.42 -15.76 14.89
CA ALA A 405 -2.38 -16.74 14.37
C ALA A 405 -3.19 -17.44 15.46
N THR A 406 -2.62 -17.68 16.64
CA THR A 406 -3.37 -18.26 17.75
C THR A 406 -4.46 -17.29 18.18
N PHE A 407 -4.12 -16.01 18.36
CA PHE A 407 -5.08 -14.94 18.60
C PHE A 407 -6.17 -14.89 17.51
N SER A 408 -5.77 -14.86 16.24
CA SER A 408 -6.72 -14.78 15.13
C SER A 408 -7.65 -15.99 15.07
N ASN A 409 -7.14 -17.19 15.34
CA ASN A 409 -7.96 -18.40 15.38
C ASN A 409 -8.97 -18.34 16.53
N ILE A 410 -8.55 -17.94 17.74
CA ILE A 410 -9.46 -17.80 18.90
C ILE A 410 -10.60 -16.84 18.57
N ILE A 411 -10.27 -15.65 18.04
CA ILE A 411 -11.28 -14.68 17.62
C ILE A 411 -12.26 -15.33 16.63
N TYR A 412 -11.77 -15.96 15.56
CA TYR A 412 -12.62 -16.63 14.58
C TYR A 412 -13.52 -17.71 15.21
N GLN A 413 -12.99 -18.52 16.13
CA GLN A 413 -13.77 -19.54 16.84
C GLN A 413 -14.89 -18.93 17.68
N HIS A 414 -14.69 -17.79 18.32
CA HIS A 414 -15.78 -17.11 19.05
C HIS A 414 -16.93 -16.69 18.12
N PHE A 415 -16.63 -16.17 16.92
CA PHE A 415 -17.69 -15.86 15.94
C PHE A 415 -18.44 -17.11 15.48
N VAL A 416 -17.75 -18.23 15.27
CA VAL A 416 -18.36 -19.51 14.88
C VAL A 416 -19.17 -20.14 16.02
N SER A 417 -18.72 -20.01 17.28
CA SER A 417 -19.45 -20.53 18.44
C SER A 417 -20.71 -19.71 18.72
N ALA A 418 -20.64 -18.38 18.57
CA ALA A 418 -21.78 -17.49 18.78
C ALA A 418 -22.95 -17.78 17.84
N THR A 419 -22.70 -18.20 16.59
CA THR A 419 -23.76 -18.59 15.65
C THR A 419 -24.41 -19.93 15.98
N LYS A 420 -23.79 -20.76 16.84
CA LYS A 420 -24.29 -22.08 17.23
C LYS A 420 -25.06 -22.07 18.55
N GLN A 421 -24.61 -21.29 19.53
CA GLN A 421 -25.19 -21.26 20.88
C GLN A 421 -26.38 -20.30 20.97
N LEU A 422 -26.29 -19.11 20.33
CA LEU A 422 -27.34 -18.08 20.28
C LEU A 422 -27.92 -17.68 21.66
N ASP A 423 -27.14 -17.84 22.74
CA ASP A 423 -27.52 -17.43 24.09
C ASP A 423 -26.97 -16.04 24.46
N ILE A 424 -27.40 -15.52 25.61
CA ILE A 424 -27.02 -14.18 26.06
C ILE A 424 -25.53 -14.08 26.41
N ASP A 425 -24.92 -15.19 26.86
CA ASP A 425 -23.51 -15.25 27.20
C ASP A 425 -22.64 -15.19 25.94
N SER A 426 -23.03 -15.92 24.88
CA SER A 426 -22.41 -15.81 23.55
C SER A 426 -22.54 -14.41 22.96
N LEU A 427 -23.73 -13.80 23.11
CA LEU A 427 -23.98 -12.43 22.66
C LEU A 427 -23.11 -11.42 23.43
N SER A 428 -22.97 -11.59 24.74
CA SER A 428 -22.08 -10.77 25.58
C SER A 428 -20.62 -10.90 25.14
N GLN A 429 -20.15 -12.12 24.94
CA GLN A 429 -18.78 -12.39 24.51
C GLN A 429 -18.49 -11.81 23.12
N ILE A 430 -19.38 -12.02 22.14
CA ILE A 430 -19.16 -11.50 20.78
C ILE A 430 -19.28 -9.97 20.74
N SER A 431 -20.15 -9.37 21.54
CA SER A 431 -20.25 -7.93 21.76
C SER A 431 -18.94 -7.36 22.33
N HIS A 432 -18.37 -8.01 23.35
CA HIS A 432 -17.10 -7.61 23.93
C HIS A 432 -15.97 -7.67 22.89
N ILE A 433 -15.84 -8.79 22.17
CA ILE A 433 -14.82 -8.97 21.13
C ILE A 433 -14.97 -7.93 20.01
N THR A 434 -16.18 -7.73 19.50
CA THR A 434 -16.44 -6.76 18.43
C THR A 434 -16.09 -5.34 18.87
N LYS A 435 -16.38 -4.98 20.12
CA LYS A 435 -15.96 -3.72 20.75
C LYS A 435 -14.45 -3.57 20.83
N LEU A 436 -13.73 -4.60 21.26
CA LEU A 436 -12.27 -4.60 21.27
C LEU A 436 -11.70 -4.37 19.86
N LEU A 437 -12.25 -5.07 18.86
CA LEU A 437 -11.76 -5.01 17.48
C LEU A 437 -11.95 -3.64 16.83
N TYR A 438 -13.10 -2.99 16.99
CA TYR A 438 -13.29 -1.65 16.43
C TYR A 438 -12.62 -0.53 17.26
N SER A 439 -12.27 -0.81 18.52
CA SER A 439 -11.61 0.17 19.40
C SER A 439 -10.08 0.14 19.27
N HIS A 440 -9.51 -1.00 18.84
CA HIS A 440 -8.08 -1.19 18.67
C HIS A 440 -7.72 -1.54 17.22
N ASP A 441 -7.40 -0.52 16.41
CA ASP A 441 -7.15 -0.63 14.97
C ASP A 441 -6.11 -1.68 14.58
N ARG A 442 -5.09 -1.90 15.43
CA ARG A 442 -4.01 -2.85 15.19
C ARG A 442 -4.46 -4.31 15.31
N SER A 443 -5.43 -4.62 16.18
CA SER A 443 -5.98 -5.98 16.31
C SER A 443 -6.58 -6.43 14.99
N LEU A 444 -7.36 -5.54 14.37
CA LEU A 444 -7.95 -5.76 13.07
C LEU A 444 -6.89 -5.99 11.98
N ASP A 445 -5.79 -5.22 11.99
CA ASP A 445 -4.69 -5.45 11.04
C ASP A 445 -4.01 -6.81 11.25
N VAL A 446 -3.84 -7.29 12.50
CA VAL A 446 -3.37 -8.66 12.78
C VAL A 446 -4.31 -9.69 12.16
N LEU A 447 -5.62 -9.55 12.37
CA LEU A 447 -6.59 -10.49 11.81
C LEU A 447 -6.49 -10.58 10.29
N THR A 448 -6.27 -9.46 9.60
CA THR A 448 -6.16 -9.44 8.12
C THR A 448 -4.97 -10.23 7.57
N LEU A 449 -3.94 -10.48 8.39
CA LEU A 449 -2.80 -11.30 7.98
C LEU A 449 -3.09 -12.80 8.08
N HIS A 450 -4.07 -13.21 8.90
CA HIS A 450 -4.28 -14.61 9.28
C HIS A 450 -5.66 -15.15 8.93
N LEU A 451 -6.65 -14.29 8.72
CA LEU A 451 -8.04 -14.64 8.42
C LEU A 451 -8.51 -13.99 7.13
N LYS A 452 -9.44 -14.66 6.47
CA LYS A 452 -10.24 -14.02 5.42
C LYS A 452 -11.29 -13.14 6.09
N ILE A 453 -11.15 -11.83 5.94
CA ILE A 453 -12.11 -10.87 6.50
C ILE A 453 -13.56 -11.10 6.00
N PRO A 454 -13.81 -11.47 4.73
CA PRO A 454 -15.15 -11.84 4.29
C PRO A 454 -15.76 -13.00 5.07
N ASP A 455 -14.98 -14.00 5.49
CA ASP A 455 -15.47 -15.14 6.28
C ASP A 455 -15.91 -14.66 7.67
N LEU A 456 -15.12 -13.78 8.31
CA LEU A 456 -15.46 -13.17 9.59
C LEU A 456 -16.75 -12.35 9.51
N ILE A 457 -16.88 -11.50 8.49
CA ILE A 457 -18.08 -10.70 8.23
C ILE A 457 -19.30 -11.60 7.97
N SER A 458 -19.10 -12.71 7.25
CA SER A 458 -20.16 -13.67 6.96
C SER A 458 -20.67 -14.33 8.24
N GLN A 459 -19.79 -14.69 9.19
CA GLN A 459 -20.23 -15.21 10.50
C GLN A 459 -21.05 -14.17 11.28
N VAL A 460 -20.66 -12.89 11.25
CA VAL A 460 -21.43 -11.81 11.90
C VAL A 460 -22.80 -11.62 11.26
N LEU A 461 -22.86 -11.62 9.92
CA LEU A 461 -24.13 -11.50 9.21
C LEU A 461 -25.05 -12.69 9.49
N LEU A 462 -24.50 -13.90 9.55
CA LEU A 462 -25.24 -15.09 9.93
C LEU A 462 -25.79 -14.96 11.36
N PHE A 463 -24.97 -14.51 12.30
CA PHE A 463 -25.42 -14.24 13.68
C PHE A 463 -26.60 -13.27 13.71
N LEU A 464 -26.53 -12.16 12.97
CA LEU A 464 -27.63 -11.19 12.87
C LEU A 464 -28.89 -11.72 12.19
N GLU A 465 -28.79 -12.74 11.33
CA GLU A 465 -29.95 -13.39 10.71
C GLU A 465 -30.60 -14.44 11.61
N LEU A 466 -29.81 -15.08 12.46
CA LEU A 466 -30.28 -16.07 13.43
C LEU A 466 -30.79 -15.44 14.72
N TYR A 467 -30.40 -14.21 15.02
CA TYR A 467 -30.82 -13.49 16.22
C TYR A 467 -32.33 -13.28 16.23
N ASP A 468 -32.97 -13.77 17.29
CA ASP A 468 -34.39 -13.64 17.53
C ASP A 468 -34.66 -12.67 18.68
N CYS A 469 -35.44 -11.63 18.40
CA CYS A 469 -35.78 -10.58 19.35
C CYS A 469 -36.83 -11.05 20.37
N GLU A 470 -37.60 -12.10 20.07
CA GLU A 470 -38.69 -12.55 20.94
C GLU A 470 -38.21 -13.40 22.11
N THR A 471 -37.20 -14.24 21.86
CA THR A 471 -36.72 -15.26 22.81
C THR A 471 -35.60 -14.80 23.75
N VAL A 472 -35.07 -13.58 23.57
CA VAL A 472 -34.04 -13.04 24.46
C VAL A 472 -34.60 -12.78 25.87
N GLY A 473 -33.84 -13.17 26.91
CA GLY A 473 -34.26 -12.97 28.31
C GLY A 473 -34.47 -11.49 28.63
N ASP A 474 -33.40 -10.70 28.52
CA ASP A 474 -33.39 -9.24 28.71
C ASP A 474 -33.14 -8.50 27.38
N PRO A 475 -34.18 -7.90 26.76
CA PRO A 475 -34.06 -7.22 25.47
C PRO A 475 -33.17 -5.99 25.51
N GLN A 476 -33.12 -5.24 26.61
CA GLN A 476 -32.35 -4.00 26.68
C GLN A 476 -30.85 -4.29 26.68
N THR A 477 -30.43 -5.26 27.51
CA THR A 477 -29.04 -5.74 27.52
C THR A 477 -28.68 -6.38 26.18
N ALA A 478 -29.56 -7.21 25.62
CA ALA A 478 -29.30 -7.88 24.34
C ALA A 478 -29.12 -6.88 23.19
N VAL A 479 -29.98 -5.86 23.08
CA VAL A 479 -29.87 -4.82 22.04
C VAL A 479 -28.61 -3.97 22.22
N SER A 480 -28.24 -3.66 23.46
CA SER A 480 -26.99 -2.94 23.76
C SER A 480 -25.76 -3.73 23.33
N TYR A 481 -25.73 -5.04 23.57
CA TYR A 481 -24.67 -5.93 23.09
C TYR A 481 -24.65 -6.04 21.56
N LEU A 482 -25.83 -6.17 20.95
CA LEU A 482 -25.97 -6.21 19.50
C LEU A 482 -25.47 -4.94 18.83
N GLY A 483 -25.60 -3.79 19.49
CA GLY A 483 -25.08 -2.52 19.02
C GLY A 483 -23.58 -2.57 18.71
N ASN A 484 -22.78 -3.21 19.57
CA ASN A 484 -21.33 -3.37 19.32
C ASN A 484 -21.05 -4.23 18.09
N VAL A 485 -21.85 -5.29 17.89
CA VAL A 485 -21.74 -6.19 16.74
C VAL A 485 -22.03 -5.45 15.44
N ILE A 486 -23.07 -4.60 15.44
CA ILE A 486 -23.46 -3.81 14.26
C ILE A 486 -22.44 -2.71 13.96
N LEU A 487 -21.93 -2.01 14.97
CA LEU A 487 -20.86 -1.01 14.80
C LEU A 487 -19.60 -1.64 14.20
N PHE A 488 -19.19 -2.81 14.71
CA PHE A 488 -18.08 -3.57 14.12
C PHE A 488 -18.34 -3.90 12.66
N LEU A 489 -19.53 -4.41 12.33
CA LEU A 489 -19.90 -4.79 10.98
C LEU A 489 -19.83 -3.58 10.02
N GLN A 490 -20.34 -2.42 10.45
CA GLN A 490 -20.24 -1.16 9.69
C GLN A 490 -18.77 -0.75 9.46
N VAL A 491 -17.93 -0.83 10.48
CA VAL A 491 -16.49 -0.53 10.38
C VAL A 491 -15.79 -1.50 9.43
N ALA A 492 -15.97 -2.80 9.61
CA ALA A 492 -15.30 -3.83 8.82
C ALA A 492 -15.68 -3.77 7.34
N VAL A 493 -16.98 -3.61 7.03
CA VAL A 493 -17.44 -3.53 5.63
C VAL A 493 -16.87 -2.32 4.91
N VAL A 494 -16.81 -1.15 5.59
CA VAL A 494 -16.26 0.09 5.00
C VAL A 494 -14.74 0.03 4.90
N ARG A 495 -14.04 -0.33 5.99
CA ARG A 495 -12.57 -0.37 6.07
C ARG A 495 -11.96 -1.33 5.05
N TYR A 496 -12.60 -2.47 4.80
CA TYR A 496 -12.09 -3.51 3.91
C TYR A 496 -12.79 -3.58 2.55
N ASN A 497 -13.68 -2.61 2.26
CA ASN A 497 -14.41 -2.50 0.99
C ASN A 497 -15.04 -3.84 0.53
N VAL A 498 -15.73 -4.51 1.45
CA VAL A 498 -16.26 -5.86 1.21
C VAL A 498 -17.46 -5.81 0.27
N GLN A 499 -17.39 -6.60 -0.80
CA GLN A 499 -18.44 -6.71 -1.81
C GLN A 499 -19.44 -7.80 -1.44
N ASP A 500 -20.74 -7.54 -1.67
CA ASP A 500 -21.85 -8.42 -1.27
C ASP A 500 -21.80 -9.81 -1.93
N ASN A 501 -21.19 -9.94 -3.12
CA ASN A 501 -21.18 -11.20 -3.88
C ASN A 501 -20.31 -12.31 -3.25
N ASN A 502 -19.49 -11.99 -2.24
CA ASN A 502 -18.50 -12.90 -1.68
C ASN A 502 -18.86 -13.40 -0.27
N LEU A 503 -20.10 -13.18 0.18
CA LEU A 503 -20.53 -13.45 1.55
C LEU A 503 -21.43 -14.67 1.60
N ALA A 504 -20.89 -15.78 2.07
CA ALA A 504 -21.63 -17.01 2.27
C ALA A 504 -21.07 -17.77 3.48
N VAL A 505 -21.97 -18.39 4.24
CA VAL A 505 -21.61 -19.40 5.25
C VAL A 505 -22.38 -20.66 4.89
N GLU A 506 -21.65 -21.76 4.71
CA GLU A 506 -22.22 -23.02 4.22
C GLU A 506 -22.99 -22.78 2.91
N ASP A 507 -24.29 -23.09 2.87
CA ASP A 507 -25.15 -22.90 1.69
C ASP A 507 -25.97 -21.60 1.72
N ARG A 508 -25.79 -20.74 2.73
CA ARG A 508 -26.55 -19.48 2.89
C ARG A 508 -25.80 -18.30 2.28
N LYS A 509 -26.47 -17.58 1.39
CA LYS A 509 -26.00 -16.28 0.86
C LYS A 509 -26.41 -15.15 1.79
N LEU A 510 -25.43 -14.35 2.20
CA LEU A 510 -25.61 -13.25 3.15
C LEU A 510 -25.39 -11.91 2.46
N SER A 511 -25.99 -10.84 2.97
CA SER A 511 -25.82 -9.51 2.40
C SER A 511 -25.62 -8.42 3.45
N ALA A 512 -24.61 -7.58 3.22
CA ALA A 512 -24.34 -6.36 3.97
C ALA A 512 -25.00 -5.11 3.33
N LYS A 513 -25.75 -5.28 2.23
CA LYS A 513 -26.34 -4.18 1.46
C LYS A 513 -27.20 -3.22 2.30
N PHE A 514 -27.89 -3.74 3.31
CA PHE A 514 -28.73 -2.92 4.20
C PHE A 514 -27.94 -1.82 4.92
N LEU A 515 -26.65 -2.02 5.19
CA LEU A 515 -25.78 -1.04 5.84
C LEU A 515 -25.54 0.20 4.95
N LYS A 516 -25.54 0.01 3.62
CA LYS A 516 -25.36 1.08 2.63
C LYS A 516 -26.59 2.00 2.53
N THR A 517 -27.76 1.52 2.94
CA THR A 517 -29.03 2.26 2.86
C THR A 517 -29.47 2.90 4.18
N THR A 518 -28.67 2.79 5.25
CA THR A 518 -29.03 3.29 6.60
C THR A 518 -29.21 4.80 6.69
N SER A 519 -28.61 5.57 5.78
CA SER A 519 -28.77 7.02 5.72
C SER A 519 -29.92 7.48 4.84
N ALA A 520 -30.63 6.57 4.17
CA ALA A 520 -31.72 6.93 3.27
C ALA A 520 -32.94 7.41 4.09
N VAL A 521 -33.37 8.63 3.83
CA VAL A 521 -34.63 9.17 4.37
C VAL A 521 -35.77 8.70 3.48
N LEU A 522 -36.62 7.84 4.01
CA LEU A 522 -37.73 7.24 3.28
C LEU A 522 -39.01 8.01 3.53
N ALA A 523 -39.81 8.22 2.48
CA ALA A 523 -41.16 8.75 2.62
C ALA A 523 -42.04 7.72 3.35
N LEU A 524 -42.93 8.16 4.24
CA LEU A 524 -43.73 7.24 5.06
C LEU A 524 -44.62 6.33 4.21
N GLU A 525 -45.05 6.83 3.05
CA GLU A 525 -45.89 6.11 2.08
C GLU A 525 -45.10 5.04 1.32
N SER A 526 -43.76 5.15 1.30
CA SER A 526 -42.86 4.22 0.64
C SER A 526 -42.30 3.13 1.56
N LEU A 527 -42.58 3.21 2.86
CA LEU A 527 -42.14 2.23 3.83
C LEU A 527 -42.96 0.93 3.70
N PRO A 528 -42.32 -0.25 3.78
CA PRO A 528 -43.02 -1.51 4.02
C PRO A 528 -43.95 -1.42 5.23
N GLN A 529 -45.07 -2.16 5.23
CA GLN A 529 -46.08 -2.06 6.29
C GLN A 529 -45.51 -2.36 7.70
N GLU A 530 -44.60 -3.33 7.80
CA GLU A 530 -43.90 -3.65 9.05
C GLU A 530 -43.03 -2.48 9.53
N ASP A 531 -42.22 -1.92 8.64
CA ASP A 531 -41.37 -0.76 8.94
C ASP A 531 -42.18 0.50 9.26
N LEU A 532 -43.31 0.71 8.60
CA LEU A 532 -44.22 1.82 8.89
C LEU A 532 -44.85 1.69 10.28
N THR A 533 -45.19 0.46 10.67
CA THR A 533 -45.71 0.16 12.00
C THR A 533 -44.64 0.42 13.05
N ALA A 534 -43.44 -0.13 12.85
CA ALA A 534 -42.28 0.12 13.71
C ALA A 534 -41.96 1.62 13.81
N PHE A 535 -41.95 2.35 12.67
CA PHE A 535 -41.75 3.79 12.64
C PHE A 535 -42.75 4.53 13.53
N LYS A 536 -44.05 4.24 13.41
CA LYS A 536 -45.09 4.91 14.22
C LYS A 536 -44.91 4.62 15.70
N THR A 537 -44.62 3.37 16.06
CA THR A 537 -44.39 2.98 17.45
C THR A 537 -43.15 3.66 18.02
N TRP A 538 -42.01 3.58 17.34
CA TRP A 538 -40.78 4.24 17.77
C TRP A 538 -40.89 5.76 17.83
N PHE A 539 -41.57 6.38 16.86
CA PHE A 539 -41.78 7.82 16.89
C PHE A 539 -42.59 8.24 18.10
N LYS A 540 -43.66 7.51 18.42
CA LYS A 540 -44.47 7.76 19.62
C LYS A 540 -43.64 7.54 20.89
N THR A 541 -42.90 6.44 20.98
CA THR A 541 -42.08 6.13 22.16
C THR A 541 -40.97 7.16 22.38
N LEU A 542 -40.36 7.70 21.33
CA LEU A 542 -39.24 8.62 21.48
C LEU A 542 -39.66 10.09 21.58
N PHE A 543 -40.78 10.48 20.97
CA PHE A 543 -41.13 11.89 20.77
C PHE A 543 -42.58 12.25 21.17
N ASP A 544 -43.22 11.45 22.02
CA ASP A 544 -44.53 11.76 22.62
C ASP A 544 -44.37 12.17 24.09
N SER A 545 -45.14 13.19 24.51
CA SER A 545 -45.24 13.65 25.90
C SER A 545 -45.67 12.59 26.90
N SER A 546 -46.38 11.57 26.44
CA SER A 546 -46.92 10.47 27.26
C SER A 546 -45.99 9.27 27.35
N SER A 547 -44.78 9.36 26.78
CA SER A 547 -43.83 8.25 26.81
C SER A 547 -43.18 8.09 28.18
N GLU A 548 -43.21 6.86 28.71
CA GLU A 548 -42.51 6.46 29.94
C GLU A 548 -41.10 5.87 29.65
N GLY A 549 -40.71 5.82 28.38
CA GLY A 549 -39.42 5.28 27.92
C GLY A 549 -39.54 4.10 26.97
N ILE A 550 -38.42 3.44 26.70
CA ILE A 550 -38.33 2.33 25.75
C ILE A 550 -38.70 1.03 26.46
N GLU A 551 -39.92 0.55 26.23
CA GLU A 551 -40.41 -0.71 26.78
C GLU A 551 -39.80 -1.93 26.06
N ASP A 552 -39.62 -3.03 26.78
CA ASP A 552 -39.12 -4.30 26.23
C ASP A 552 -39.94 -4.81 25.03
N THR A 553 -41.26 -4.51 25.00
CA THR A 553 -42.17 -4.92 23.92
C THR A 553 -41.77 -4.32 22.57
N ILE A 554 -41.25 -3.08 22.53
CA ILE A 554 -40.83 -2.44 21.29
C ILE A 554 -39.53 -3.06 20.75
N LEU A 555 -38.64 -3.46 21.67
CA LEU A 555 -37.38 -4.10 21.35
C LEU A 555 -37.60 -5.52 20.84
N ARG A 556 -38.51 -6.27 21.46
CA ARG A 556 -38.89 -7.62 21.02
C ARG A 556 -39.59 -7.64 19.66
N SER A 557 -40.33 -6.58 19.33
CA SER A 557 -41.12 -6.49 18.08
C SER A 557 -40.39 -5.79 16.92
N THR A 558 -39.21 -5.21 17.15
CA THR A 558 -38.48 -4.48 16.10
C THR A 558 -37.14 -5.15 15.78
N PRO A 559 -37.03 -5.82 14.63
CA PRO A 559 -35.75 -6.35 14.18
C PRO A 559 -34.69 -5.24 14.04
N PRO A 560 -33.43 -5.49 14.43
CA PRO A 560 -32.35 -4.52 14.36
C PRO A 560 -32.13 -3.91 12.97
N LYS A 561 -32.28 -4.74 11.92
CA LYS A 561 -32.21 -4.29 10.51
C LYS A 561 -33.32 -3.31 10.15
N SER A 562 -34.51 -3.48 10.70
CA SER A 562 -35.64 -2.57 10.50
C SER A 562 -35.39 -1.26 11.24
N LEU A 563 -34.93 -1.31 12.50
CA LEU A 563 -34.59 -0.11 13.28
C LEU A 563 -33.52 0.75 12.58
N LEU A 564 -32.46 0.13 12.05
CA LEU A 564 -31.44 0.82 11.24
C LEU A 564 -31.99 1.53 10.01
N ARG A 565 -33.00 0.94 9.37
CA ARG A 565 -33.61 1.46 8.14
C ARG A 565 -34.49 2.68 8.44
N ILE A 566 -35.18 2.69 9.57
CA ILE A 566 -36.11 3.76 9.95
C ILE A 566 -35.45 4.89 10.74
N ALA A 567 -34.30 4.66 11.41
CA ALA A 567 -33.66 5.61 12.33
C ALA A 567 -33.39 7.00 11.70
N ALA A 568 -32.82 7.05 10.49
CA ALA A 568 -32.59 8.32 9.80
C ALA A 568 -33.91 9.06 9.49
N SER A 569 -34.96 8.33 9.13
CA SER A 569 -36.28 8.90 8.86
C SER A 569 -36.95 9.42 10.14
N LEU A 570 -36.76 8.75 11.29
CA LEU A 570 -37.26 9.19 12.59
C LEU A 570 -36.70 10.57 12.95
N PHE A 571 -35.38 10.76 12.80
CA PHE A 571 -34.73 12.04 13.07
C PHE A 571 -35.22 13.17 12.17
N VAL A 572 -35.23 12.94 10.86
CA VAL A 572 -35.65 13.99 9.90
C VAL A 572 -37.12 14.35 10.10
N HIS A 573 -37.96 13.37 10.42
CA HIS A 573 -39.36 13.62 10.76
C HIS A 573 -39.51 14.40 12.08
N ALA A 574 -38.78 14.02 13.13
CA ALA A 574 -38.82 14.69 14.43
C ALA A 574 -38.37 16.15 14.32
N ILE A 575 -37.28 16.42 13.59
CA ILE A 575 -36.80 17.78 13.32
C ILE A 575 -37.87 18.58 12.57
N ARG A 576 -38.52 18.01 11.56
CA ARG A 576 -39.61 18.68 10.84
C ARG A 576 -40.78 19.02 11.77
N MET A 577 -41.23 18.08 12.59
CA MET A 577 -42.31 18.33 13.56
C MET A 577 -41.91 19.40 14.59
N LYS A 578 -40.63 19.43 14.98
CA LYS A 578 -40.09 20.46 15.86
C LYS A 578 -40.08 21.85 15.20
N MET A 579 -39.64 21.95 13.94
CA MET A 579 -39.66 23.20 13.17
C MET A 579 -41.10 23.71 12.97
N GLU A 580 -42.07 22.80 12.80
CA GLU A 580 -43.50 23.09 12.72
C GLU A 580 -44.15 23.38 14.10
N SER A 581 -43.37 23.40 15.19
CA SER A 581 -43.83 23.60 16.58
C SER A 581 -44.90 22.61 17.05
N LYS A 582 -44.92 21.39 16.47
CA LYS A 582 -45.83 20.30 16.87
C LYS A 582 -45.31 19.47 18.04
N ILE A 583 -44.00 19.56 18.31
CA ILE A 583 -43.31 18.94 19.43
C ILE A 583 -42.54 20.04 20.15
N ASP A 584 -42.59 20.04 21.47
CA ASP A 584 -41.89 21.01 22.30
C ASP A 584 -40.37 20.76 22.29
N GLN A 585 -39.59 21.61 22.97
CA GLN A 585 -38.13 21.44 22.99
C GLN A 585 -37.70 20.28 23.89
N GLU A 586 -38.40 20.10 25.01
CA GLU A 586 -38.04 19.12 26.02
C GLU A 586 -38.26 17.69 25.52
N ILE A 587 -39.43 17.38 24.95
CA ILE A 587 -39.71 16.06 24.35
C ILE A 587 -38.75 15.79 23.20
N PHE A 588 -38.45 16.80 22.37
CA PHE A 588 -37.49 16.65 21.29
C PHE A 588 -36.08 16.30 21.80
N ASN A 589 -35.57 17.04 22.79
CA ASN A 589 -34.26 16.79 23.38
C ASN A 589 -34.21 15.42 24.10
N ASN A 590 -35.27 15.04 24.81
CA ASN A 590 -35.38 13.74 25.47
C ASN A 590 -35.33 12.61 24.43
N GLY A 591 -36.07 12.74 23.32
CA GLY A 591 -36.03 11.79 22.21
C GLY A 591 -34.64 11.64 21.57
N VAL A 592 -33.92 12.75 21.38
CA VAL A 592 -32.54 12.74 20.88
C VAL A 592 -31.59 12.07 21.89
N SER A 593 -31.82 12.26 23.19
CA SER A 593 -30.94 11.71 24.23
C SER A 593 -30.90 10.18 24.26
N TYR A 594 -31.97 9.48 23.88
CA TYR A 594 -31.98 8.02 23.75
C TYR A 594 -30.96 7.50 22.74
N PHE A 595 -30.66 8.27 21.68
CA PHE A 595 -29.64 7.91 20.69
C PHE A 595 -28.21 8.15 21.15
N ASN A 596 -28.03 8.90 22.24
CA ASN A 596 -26.74 9.01 22.92
C ASN A 596 -26.52 7.86 23.93
N ASP A 597 -27.57 7.08 24.25
CA ASP A 597 -27.44 5.89 25.10
C ASP A 597 -26.96 4.68 24.29
N SER A 598 -26.26 3.77 24.98
CA SER A 598 -25.83 2.45 24.53
C SER A 598 -26.91 1.63 23.81
N LEU A 599 -28.18 1.86 24.15
CA LEU A 599 -29.31 1.13 23.56
C LEU A 599 -29.52 1.46 22.07
N LEU A 600 -29.29 2.70 21.63
CA LEU A 600 -29.59 3.15 20.26
C LEU A 600 -28.41 3.80 19.51
N ASN A 601 -27.30 4.09 20.18
CA ASN A 601 -26.17 4.82 19.59
C ASN A 601 -25.53 4.12 18.37
N TRP A 602 -25.73 2.81 18.22
CA TRP A 602 -25.27 2.03 17.07
C TRP A 602 -26.04 2.33 15.77
N THR A 603 -27.18 3.03 15.85
CA THR A 603 -27.94 3.50 14.69
C THR A 603 -27.42 4.83 14.11
N LEU A 604 -26.52 5.51 14.84
CA LEU A 604 -26.11 6.88 14.55
C LEU A 604 -25.37 7.05 13.22
N VAL A 605 -24.69 6.02 12.70
CA VAL A 605 -23.97 6.14 11.42
C VAL A 605 -24.91 6.57 10.28
N GLY A 606 -26.11 5.99 10.21
CA GLY A 606 -27.12 6.36 9.21
C GLY A 606 -27.70 7.75 9.47
N VAL A 607 -28.02 8.03 10.75
CA VAL A 607 -28.58 9.32 11.21
C VAL A 607 -27.65 10.47 10.89
N VAL A 608 -26.38 10.40 11.28
CA VAL A 608 -25.37 11.45 11.08
C VAL A 608 -25.17 11.71 9.59
N LYS A 609 -25.03 10.67 8.77
CA LYS A 609 -24.92 10.82 7.31
C LYS A 609 -26.14 11.50 6.70
N SER A 610 -27.34 11.15 7.16
CA SER A 610 -28.59 11.78 6.72
C SER A 610 -28.65 13.26 7.12
N LEU A 611 -28.30 13.61 8.36
CA LEU A 611 -28.25 15.00 8.84
C LEU A 611 -27.28 15.85 8.02
N ILE A 612 -26.08 15.34 7.72
CA ILE A 612 -25.10 16.03 6.87
C ILE A 612 -25.67 16.27 5.46
N GLN A 613 -26.34 15.28 4.88
CA GLN A 613 -26.99 15.41 3.58
C GLN A 613 -28.11 16.47 3.60
N GLU A 614 -28.94 16.50 4.63
CA GLU A 614 -30.01 17.50 4.77
C GLU A 614 -29.45 18.92 4.94
N ILE A 615 -28.37 19.09 5.72
CA ILE A 615 -27.68 20.39 5.87
C ILE A 615 -27.15 20.88 4.52
N HIS A 616 -26.54 19.98 3.73
CA HIS A 616 -26.07 20.32 2.38
C HIS A 616 -27.22 20.67 1.42
N ARG A 617 -28.35 19.94 1.48
CA ARG A 617 -29.49 20.16 0.57
C ARG A 617 -30.23 21.46 0.86
N LYS A 618 -30.42 21.83 2.13
CA LYS A 618 -31.18 23.00 2.57
C LYS A 618 -30.34 24.27 2.74
N GLN A 619 -29.09 24.26 2.26
CA GLN A 619 -28.19 25.43 2.24
C GLN A 619 -28.05 26.15 3.60
N PHE A 620 -27.81 25.39 4.68
CA PHE A 620 -27.46 25.91 6.01
C PHE A 620 -28.51 26.77 6.74
N ASP A 621 -29.73 26.92 6.22
CA ASP A 621 -30.88 27.55 6.90
C ASP A 621 -31.53 26.64 7.97
N THR A 622 -30.74 25.75 8.57
CA THR A 622 -31.22 24.61 9.36
C THR A 622 -30.57 24.56 10.75
N SER A 623 -30.75 25.61 11.56
CA SER A 623 -30.22 25.72 12.93
C SER A 623 -30.43 24.43 13.74
N THR A 624 -31.64 23.87 13.70
CA THR A 624 -31.99 22.64 14.44
C THR A 624 -31.24 21.40 13.96
N HIS A 625 -30.94 21.25 12.66
CA HIS A 625 -30.22 20.08 12.17
C HIS A 625 -28.76 20.09 12.64
N VAL A 626 -28.16 21.29 12.66
CA VAL A 626 -26.78 21.51 13.11
C VAL A 626 -26.68 21.33 14.63
N GLU A 627 -27.62 21.88 15.39
CA GLU A 627 -27.71 21.68 16.84
C GLU A 627 -27.79 20.19 17.19
N VAL A 628 -28.69 19.43 16.55
CA VAL A 628 -28.81 17.99 16.75
C VAL A 628 -27.54 17.25 16.38
N LEU A 629 -26.93 17.58 15.24
CA LEU A 629 -25.67 16.98 14.81
C LEU A 629 -24.56 17.18 15.86
N GLN A 630 -24.44 18.39 16.41
CA GLN A 630 -23.48 18.68 17.48
C GLN A 630 -23.80 17.92 18.77
N THR A 631 -25.06 17.90 19.20
CA THR A 631 -25.48 17.15 20.39
C THR A 631 -25.14 15.67 20.30
N LEU A 632 -25.25 15.07 19.11
CA LEU A 632 -24.92 13.66 18.90
C LEU A 632 -23.41 13.41 18.83
N LEU A 633 -22.65 14.27 18.15
CA LEU A 633 -21.22 14.05 17.90
C LEU A 633 -20.32 14.46 19.07
N LEU A 634 -20.72 15.48 19.84
CA LEU A 634 -19.98 15.98 21.01
C LEU A 634 -20.36 15.23 22.30
N SER A 635 -21.34 14.34 22.24
CA SER A 635 -21.68 13.47 23.37
C SER A 635 -20.50 12.54 23.69
N PRO A 636 -20.07 12.41 24.96
CA PRO A 636 -19.03 11.47 25.35
C PRO A 636 -19.43 10.01 25.11
N SER A 637 -20.72 9.74 24.97
CA SER A 637 -21.28 8.42 24.67
C SER A 637 -21.35 8.12 23.15
N CYS A 638 -20.96 9.08 22.30
CA CYS A 638 -20.92 8.88 20.86
C CYS A 638 -19.87 7.81 20.51
N PRO A 639 -20.26 6.68 19.88
CA PRO A 639 -19.30 5.64 19.57
C PRO A 639 -18.22 6.13 18.61
N ARG A 640 -16.95 5.85 18.91
CA ARG A 640 -15.82 6.15 18.02
C ARG A 640 -16.05 5.68 16.57
N PRO A 641 -16.65 4.50 16.29
CA PRO A 641 -17.03 4.09 14.94
C PRO A 641 -17.91 5.09 14.17
N VAL A 642 -18.82 5.80 14.85
CA VAL A 642 -19.69 6.80 14.22
C VAL A 642 -18.86 7.97 13.71
N LEU A 643 -17.95 8.46 14.57
CA LEU A 643 -17.03 9.54 14.26
C LEU A 643 -16.06 9.17 13.13
N SER A 644 -15.49 7.97 13.16
CA SER A 644 -14.55 7.54 12.10
C SER A 644 -15.24 7.34 10.76
N LEU A 645 -16.42 6.69 10.73
CA LEU A 645 -17.15 6.39 9.49
C LEU A 645 -17.81 7.61 8.86
N CYS A 646 -18.18 8.62 9.65
CA CYS A 646 -18.77 9.86 9.16
C CYS A 646 -17.74 10.99 9.03
N GLY A 647 -16.53 10.76 9.53
CA GLY A 647 -15.53 11.80 9.75
C GLY A 647 -15.14 12.59 8.51
N GLN A 648 -14.94 11.94 7.37
CA GLN A 648 -14.66 12.64 6.11
C GLN A 648 -15.78 13.60 5.70
N GLN A 649 -17.05 13.22 5.90
CA GLN A 649 -18.22 14.04 5.56
C GLN A 649 -18.38 15.19 6.55
N ILE A 650 -18.08 14.94 7.84
CA ILE A 650 -18.07 15.98 8.88
C ILE A 650 -16.97 17.00 8.58
N MET A 651 -15.76 16.56 8.28
CA MET A 651 -14.66 17.47 7.91
C MET A 651 -15.00 18.29 6.67
N ALA A 652 -15.60 17.67 5.64
CA ALA A 652 -16.06 18.37 4.45
C ALA A 652 -17.15 19.42 4.74
N LEU A 653 -18.00 19.18 5.75
CA LEU A 653 -19.01 20.14 6.22
C LEU A 653 -18.38 21.34 6.95
N LEU A 654 -17.25 21.12 7.65
CA LEU A 654 -16.57 22.13 8.47
C LEU A 654 -15.61 23.03 7.66
N VAL A 655 -15.17 22.61 6.46
CA VAL A 655 -14.34 23.42 5.57
C VAL A 655 -15.18 24.55 4.98
N ASP A 656 -14.72 25.78 5.20
CA ASP A 656 -15.38 27.01 4.75
C ASP A 656 -15.30 27.11 3.22
N LYS A 657 -16.46 27.08 2.54
CA LYS A 657 -16.55 27.29 1.10
C LYS A 657 -16.60 28.79 0.83
N ASP A 658 -15.43 29.36 0.52
CA ASP A 658 -15.26 30.65 -0.17
C ASP A 658 -16.17 31.79 0.31
N GLY A 659 -16.13 32.16 1.60
CA GLY A 659 -16.62 33.46 2.09
C GLY A 659 -18.07 33.84 1.72
N LYS A 660 -18.90 32.88 1.28
CA LYS A 660 -20.27 33.11 0.79
C LYS A 660 -21.29 32.12 1.33
N ALA A 661 -20.93 31.23 2.23
CA ALA A 661 -21.88 30.34 2.90
C ALA A 661 -21.81 30.53 4.42
N SER A 662 -22.67 31.43 4.91
CA SER A 662 -22.83 31.76 6.32
C SER A 662 -23.53 30.62 7.07
N ILE A 663 -22.79 29.60 7.51
CA ILE A 663 -23.16 28.99 8.80
C ILE A 663 -22.85 30.09 9.82
N PRO A 664 -23.83 30.62 10.58
CA PRO A 664 -23.53 31.62 11.59
C PRO A 664 -22.44 31.05 12.53
N PRO A 665 -21.25 31.66 12.58
CA PRO A 665 -20.10 31.11 13.29
C PRO A 665 -20.36 30.96 14.80
N GLU A 666 -21.36 31.65 15.33
CA GLU A 666 -21.73 31.63 16.75
C GLU A 666 -22.42 30.34 17.22
N LYS A 667 -22.95 29.49 16.32
CA LYS A 667 -23.69 28.28 16.73
C LYS A 667 -22.92 26.97 16.59
N VAL A 668 -21.85 26.92 15.79
CA VAL A 668 -21.11 25.68 15.53
C VAL A 668 -19.77 25.69 16.24
N ASN A 669 -19.59 24.74 17.17
CA ASN A 669 -18.31 24.49 17.82
C ASN A 669 -17.39 23.72 16.86
N LYS A 670 -16.86 24.44 15.85
CA LYS A 670 -16.02 23.87 14.78
C LYS A 670 -14.76 23.22 15.35
N GLU A 671 -14.12 23.86 16.33
CA GLU A 671 -12.86 23.40 16.93
C GLU A 671 -13.06 22.06 17.63
N GLU A 672 -14.09 21.95 18.48
CA GLU A 672 -14.37 20.72 19.23
C GLU A 672 -14.77 19.57 18.29
N LEU A 673 -15.61 19.85 17.27
CA LEU A 673 -15.96 18.84 16.26
C LEU A 673 -14.74 18.35 15.48
N GLN A 674 -13.86 19.27 15.04
CA GLN A 674 -12.62 18.90 14.35
C GLN A 674 -11.72 18.07 15.25
N GLN A 675 -11.61 18.42 16.54
CA GLN A 675 -10.80 17.68 17.50
C GLN A 675 -11.32 16.26 17.71
N VAL A 676 -12.61 16.09 17.99
CA VAL A 676 -13.23 14.78 18.24
C VAL A 676 -13.12 13.88 17.00
N VAL A 677 -13.37 14.42 15.80
CA VAL A 677 -13.26 13.66 14.55
C VAL A 677 -11.81 13.31 14.22
N THR A 678 -10.87 14.24 14.39
CA THR A 678 -9.44 14.00 14.15
C THR A 678 -8.89 12.94 15.10
N ASN A 679 -9.34 12.94 16.36
CA ASN A 679 -8.98 11.90 17.33
C ASN A 679 -9.54 10.53 16.94
N ALA A 680 -10.76 10.48 16.39
CA ALA A 680 -11.40 9.23 16.00
C ALA A 680 -10.79 8.58 14.75
N ILE A 681 -10.52 9.40 13.72
CA ILE A 681 -9.92 8.99 12.44
C ILE A 681 -8.39 8.79 12.56
N GLY A 682 -7.74 9.50 13.49
CA GLY A 682 -6.30 9.59 13.59
C GLY A 682 -5.69 10.66 12.66
N ILE A 683 -4.59 11.28 13.12
CA ILE A 683 -3.96 12.46 12.52
C ILE A 683 -3.59 12.27 11.03
N ARG A 684 -3.25 11.04 10.61
CA ARG A 684 -2.81 10.74 9.23
C ARG A 684 -3.95 10.65 8.22
N GLU A 685 -5.05 10.01 8.57
CA GLU A 685 -6.24 9.94 7.71
C GLU A 685 -6.98 11.29 7.67
N ALA A 686 -6.90 12.10 8.73
CA ALA A 686 -7.36 13.49 8.72
C ALA A 686 -6.55 14.37 7.76
N ALA A 687 -5.21 14.22 7.72
CA ALA A 687 -4.37 14.90 6.73
C ALA A 687 -4.67 14.42 5.30
N PHE A 688 -4.90 13.13 5.10
CA PHE A 688 -5.29 12.56 3.80
C PHE A 688 -6.68 13.01 3.33
N ALA A 689 -7.64 13.14 4.25
CA ALA A 689 -8.97 13.69 3.98
C ALA A 689 -8.88 15.17 3.55
N ASN A 690 -8.01 15.95 4.19
CA ASN A 690 -7.72 17.32 3.78
C ASN A 690 -7.07 17.38 2.38
N VAL A 691 -6.16 16.45 2.04
CA VAL A 691 -5.56 16.36 0.70
C VAL A 691 -6.58 15.93 -0.37
N ILE A 692 -7.45 14.97 -0.07
CA ILE A 692 -8.56 14.57 -0.97
C ILE A 692 -9.55 15.72 -1.17
N LEU A 693 -9.80 16.56 -0.15
CA LEU A 693 -10.61 17.76 -0.26
C LEU A 693 -9.94 18.83 -1.17
N VAL A 694 -8.63 19.03 -1.06
CA VAL A 694 -7.87 19.89 -1.98
C VAL A 694 -7.92 19.35 -3.42
N LEU A 695 -7.80 18.03 -3.61
CA LEU A 695 -7.92 17.40 -4.94
C LEU A 695 -9.34 17.51 -5.52
N ASN A 696 -10.38 17.42 -4.68
CA ASN A 696 -11.76 17.63 -5.10
C ASN A 696 -12.09 19.11 -5.37
N TYR A 697 -11.44 20.05 -4.69
CA TYR A 697 -11.51 21.49 -4.99
C TYR A 697 -10.90 21.81 -6.37
N VAL A 698 -9.75 21.20 -6.69
CA VAL A 698 -9.14 21.27 -8.03
C VAL A 698 -10.08 20.70 -9.10
N ARG A 699 -10.83 19.65 -8.76
CA ARG A 699 -11.83 19.00 -9.62
C ARG A 699 -13.08 19.85 -9.89
N SER A 700 -13.42 20.78 -8.99
CA SER A 700 -14.56 21.70 -9.13
C SER A 700 -14.23 23.06 -9.74
N SER A 701 -12.95 23.42 -9.86
CA SER A 701 -12.54 24.63 -10.58
C SER A 701 -12.61 24.42 -12.11
N GLU A 702 -13.05 25.43 -12.87
CA GLU A 702 -13.18 25.41 -14.34
C GLU A 702 -11.89 25.03 -15.10
N SER A 703 -10.77 24.89 -14.41
CA SER A 703 -9.49 24.37 -14.92
C SER A 703 -9.56 22.89 -15.39
N PHE A 704 -10.59 22.12 -15.00
CA PHE A 704 -10.71 20.71 -15.37
C PHE A 704 -10.97 20.49 -16.88
N HIS A 705 -11.39 21.51 -17.63
CA HIS A 705 -11.54 21.40 -19.08
C HIS A 705 -10.21 21.32 -19.84
N LYS A 706 -9.07 21.70 -19.23
CA LYS A 706 -7.73 21.51 -19.82
C LYS A 706 -7.06 20.19 -19.43
N CYS A 707 -7.55 19.48 -18.41
CA CYS A 707 -7.03 18.17 -17.97
C CYS A 707 -7.81 16.97 -18.51
N LYS A 708 -8.46 17.11 -19.68
CA LYS A 708 -9.07 15.97 -20.39
C LYS A 708 -8.06 15.06 -21.11
N SER A 709 -6.77 15.43 -21.16
CA SER A 709 -5.70 14.67 -21.82
C SER A 709 -5.01 13.61 -20.93
N LEU A 710 -5.31 13.56 -19.63
CA LEU A 710 -4.72 12.58 -18.69
C LEU A 710 -5.53 11.28 -18.55
N GLY A 711 -6.51 11.05 -19.42
CA GLY A 711 -7.28 9.80 -19.52
C GLY A 711 -6.63 8.72 -20.40
N PHE A 712 -5.38 8.89 -20.84
CA PHE A 712 -4.74 7.98 -21.79
C PHE A 712 -3.63 7.07 -21.20
N LEU A 713 -3.38 7.16 -19.89
CA LEU A 713 -2.35 6.37 -19.19
C LEU A 713 -2.84 5.00 -18.70
N ALA A 714 -3.50 4.26 -19.60
CA ALA A 714 -3.85 2.86 -19.38
C ALA A 714 -3.74 2.08 -20.70
N ARG A 715 -2.63 2.25 -21.42
CA ARG A 715 -2.23 1.43 -22.58
C ARG A 715 -0.78 1.79 -22.88
N THR A 716 0.15 0.93 -22.46
CA THR A 716 1.32 0.44 -23.22
C THR A 716 2.52 0.14 -22.32
N SER A 717 2.71 -1.15 -21.99
CA SER A 717 4.02 -1.74 -21.74
C SER A 717 4.12 -3.03 -22.56
N SER A 718 5.10 -3.09 -23.46
CA SER A 718 5.70 -4.28 -24.09
C SER A 718 4.85 -5.56 -24.22
N THR A 719 4.42 -5.79 -25.46
CA THR A 719 3.57 -6.86 -26.03
C THR A 719 4.20 -8.27 -26.06
N LYS A 720 4.92 -8.68 -25.02
CA LYS A 720 5.33 -10.10 -24.87
C LYS A 720 5.06 -10.69 -23.49
N SER A 721 5.00 -9.88 -22.44
CA SER A 721 4.62 -10.34 -21.09
C SER A 721 3.14 -10.14 -20.78
N PHE A 722 2.48 -9.20 -21.48
CA PHE A 722 1.06 -8.85 -21.26
C PHE A 722 0.08 -9.79 -21.98
N ASP A 723 0.46 -10.36 -23.13
CA ASP A 723 -0.41 -11.24 -23.93
C ASP A 723 -0.67 -12.61 -23.28
N MET A 724 0.10 -12.97 -22.23
CA MET A 724 -0.13 -14.20 -21.45
C MET A 724 -0.82 -13.98 -20.09
N LEU A 725 -0.87 -12.74 -19.59
CA LEU A 725 -1.57 -12.37 -18.34
C LEU A 725 -3.01 -11.91 -18.56
N TYR A 726 -3.40 -11.62 -19.80
CA TYR A 726 -4.74 -11.16 -20.16
C TYR A 726 -5.86 -12.16 -19.76
N PRO A 727 -5.69 -13.50 -19.91
CA PRO A 727 -6.68 -14.46 -19.44
C PRO A 727 -6.79 -14.54 -17.89
N TRP A 728 -5.76 -14.11 -17.15
CA TRP A 728 -5.74 -14.08 -15.69
C TRP A 728 -6.38 -12.81 -15.10
N LEU A 729 -6.27 -11.67 -15.80
CA LEU A 729 -6.78 -10.37 -15.35
C LEU A 729 -8.29 -10.21 -15.54
N GLU A 730 -8.90 -10.86 -16.54
CA GLU A 730 -10.36 -10.88 -16.73
C GLU A 730 -11.10 -11.63 -15.60
N TRP A 731 -10.41 -12.53 -14.89
CA TRP A 731 -10.99 -13.29 -13.79
C TRP A 731 -11.00 -12.54 -12.44
N ALA A 732 -10.18 -11.48 -12.28
CA ALA A 732 -9.90 -10.88 -10.97
C ALA A 732 -10.68 -9.59 -10.63
N ASN A 733 -11.34 -8.93 -11.60
CA ASN A 733 -12.27 -7.81 -11.36
C ASN A 733 -11.78 -6.70 -10.37
N VAL A 734 -10.52 -6.26 -10.46
CA VAL A 734 -9.95 -5.20 -9.59
C VAL A 734 -9.91 -3.83 -10.31
N PRO A 735 -10.37 -2.72 -9.71
CA PRO A 735 -10.33 -1.39 -10.33
C PRO A 735 -8.90 -0.81 -10.42
N LEU A 736 -8.64 -0.04 -11.49
CA LEU A 736 -7.36 0.61 -11.81
C LEU A 736 -6.84 1.60 -10.73
N SER A 737 -7.71 2.09 -9.84
CA SER A 737 -7.36 3.09 -8.82
C SER A 737 -6.38 2.58 -7.75
N THR A 738 -6.20 1.26 -7.64
CA THR A 738 -5.27 0.64 -6.68
C THR A 738 -3.82 0.71 -7.15
N TRP A 739 -3.57 1.00 -8.43
CA TRP A 739 -2.23 0.93 -9.04
C TRP A 739 -1.47 2.27 -9.04
N ILE A 740 -2.11 3.39 -8.67
CA ILE A 740 -1.49 4.73 -8.70
C ILE A 740 -0.57 4.99 -7.47
N ILE A 741 -0.45 4.05 -6.53
CA ILE A 741 0.35 4.21 -5.29
C ILE A 741 1.52 3.20 -5.23
N VAL A 742 2.10 2.83 -6.37
CA VAL A 742 3.45 2.23 -6.41
C VAL A 742 4.38 3.19 -7.14
#